data_AF-E1ZU34-F1
#
_entry.id   AF-E1ZU34-F1
#
_cell.length_a   1.000
_cell.length_b   1.000
_cell.length_c   1.000
_cell.angle_alpha   90.00
_cell.angle_beta   90.00
_cell.angle_gamma   90.00
#
_symmetry.space_group_name_H-M   'P 1'
#
loop_
_entity.id
_entity.type
_entity.pdbx_description
1 polymer ?
#
loop_
_entity_poly.entity_id
_entity_poly.type
_entity_poly.pdbx_seq_one_letter_code
_entity_poly.pdbx_strand_id
1 'polypeptide(L)'
;MAYKNTLMRMAPGSTILPVAIEPDDTGQSIHTVALFPGSVAAGVVAAQQLAAKLRAGGLNAYFDQRKFGRVHAEVVADPYLADSTGDTIPSLPGSRPVAMITVKWYDLPPDQVTAQKRKAYVAAIQKLVPGSLVTYKTHLDDGDWTGAGGNPALQKLAMDTLMSNAAPTTLAKALNTMRTRPASFGQMASDDGYAVRWVPDSSFVSPCDVRTTLTLTGIIVYAPSCTRQLVTAYLAALKTKLPSDVVTSVVSAMHVSSGCSVVTSSAYPGSQQGAAMDLAGRLVPSNYPLNGTVFGAGSKTPVFFAEGAAATGQQRGMVTARHLLLDAAAAMSPTTGKASATPIPGSAFAKYEYKLQPVNCAPGKSCPTLTFTFATADAYFSGLSPGTTYKVTVTGISQNGERTEGLGTQARVQFTTPAGFMLTSATATGPTTGAATATAPAGAFFKYNVTVEGISKTGQRTAGQNTLQFTTPASVHLESAQATSSTTATATATTQPAGAFPQYMYSLRKLGCITCKSLNFPSSTATVKLNGLEPGAMYNVTVEGISKTGQRTPGDNMLQLTMPAGLRLTQAKATGYTTGTATATALPSDAFTKFVFTVTKARCTVPPCPTLAFTSRAPSNQLTGLEPGTKYNVTVLGVTKTGQRTKGANMMQLTTYMFTVKKALCPGCPKLEFNSSTRMGTFTGLAPNTAYAVTVAGVDWSGRRTQGSNSLQFKTPTKSAPPPPPTPTLKLTSARATTPTTAIATASPQPPGAFVKYNVTVAGMDKSGRKTQGINMLQFKTLDAQRPPPRPTPAPGLNLTEARGLNPTRGMARVSEKPAGYFAQFIFTVKKAACPSCPALHFTSNITLGVFSGLTPNTTYQVTVVGVDKRGQRTPGSNALQFRTPASGFLRTPPSPPPVAPKSLRLISADATSPTSGTATAQPQPAGAFVKYIFTLQEVACPSCEPLAFSSTTSVGIFTGLKPNTKYKVTVVGQDSTGGTTAGSNMVSLTTQPFSEGPSINGTESVTATSGIIDLLPPSGLTCARFIVEMCPMPRAVAPCFNRTCTSPKCFVDGLQPGTVYGVTAVCREGNGQETGWGDEGTLTTLPALSMKSAAATGPFTGTAAAEPQPSSAFKEYIFTLKEAACPSCVALVVRSNTSVVTFTDLKPNIQYNVTVNGVDTSGSTITGSGMAQLTTQVASPPVPPPSGICPGYQQHLWHGHGHSPSRWKLHRVHFHGTTFVRRA
;
A
#
# COMPACT_ATOMS: atom_id res chain seq x y z
N MET A 1 -22.02 -30.55 24.49
CA MET A 1 -22.08 -29.15 23.99
C MET A 1 -23.43 -28.81 23.38
N ALA A 2 -23.92 -29.53 22.35
CA ALA A 2 -25.16 -29.20 21.66
C ALA A 2 -26.42 -29.09 22.55
N TYR A 3 -26.58 -29.94 23.59
CA TYR A 3 -27.64 -29.82 24.60
C TYR A 3 -27.67 -28.44 25.28
N LYS A 4 -26.48 -27.94 25.70
CA LYS A 4 -26.35 -26.61 26.31
C LYS A 4 -26.83 -25.52 25.36
N ASN A 5 -26.46 -25.61 24.09
CA ASN A 5 -26.86 -24.63 23.08
C ASN A 5 -28.38 -24.63 22.87
N THR A 6 -29.05 -25.79 22.90
CA THR A 6 -30.51 -25.85 22.87
C THR A 6 -31.13 -25.10 24.04
N LEU A 7 -30.68 -25.37 25.27
CA LEU A 7 -31.21 -24.68 26.46
C LEU A 7 -30.89 -23.17 26.46
N MET A 8 -29.71 -22.75 26.02
CA MET A 8 -29.37 -21.32 25.86
C MET A 8 -30.26 -20.61 24.84
N ARG A 9 -30.84 -21.31 23.84
CA ARG A 9 -31.85 -20.71 22.94
C ARG A 9 -33.22 -20.60 23.59
N MET A 10 -33.58 -21.54 24.46
CA MET A 10 -34.82 -21.48 25.25
C MET A 10 -34.77 -20.41 26.35
N ALA A 11 -33.57 -20.12 26.86
CA ALA A 11 -33.25 -19.08 27.85
C ALA A 11 -32.03 -18.23 27.41
N PRO A 12 -32.20 -17.25 26.50
CA PRO A 12 -31.11 -16.41 26.01
C PRO A 12 -30.35 -15.69 27.12
N GLY A 13 -29.02 -15.67 27.01
CA GLY A 13 -28.13 -15.06 28.00
C GLY A 13 -27.88 -15.90 29.27
N SER A 14 -28.57 -17.02 29.47
CA SER A 14 -28.29 -17.93 30.58
C SER A 14 -27.00 -18.73 30.38
N THR A 15 -26.33 -19.09 31.48
CA THR A 15 -25.20 -20.03 31.50
C THR A 15 -25.69 -21.41 31.92
N ILE A 16 -25.49 -22.41 31.06
CA ILE A 16 -26.00 -23.78 31.26
C ILE A 16 -24.91 -24.70 31.83
N LEU A 17 -25.11 -25.13 33.08
CA LEU A 17 -24.18 -25.91 33.89
C LEU A 17 -24.75 -27.32 34.16
N PRO A 18 -24.26 -28.38 33.48
CA PRO A 18 -24.57 -29.75 33.86
C PRO A 18 -23.79 -30.06 35.13
N VAL A 19 -24.52 -30.41 36.19
CA VAL A 19 -23.98 -30.64 37.53
C VAL A 19 -23.79 -32.12 37.84
N ALA A 20 -24.59 -33.00 37.22
CA ALA A 20 -24.40 -34.45 37.24
C ALA A 20 -24.87 -35.08 35.92
N ILE A 21 -24.32 -36.25 35.60
CA ILE A 21 -24.73 -37.09 34.47
C ILE A 21 -24.73 -38.53 34.96
N GLU A 22 -25.84 -39.24 34.76
CA GLU A 22 -26.01 -40.61 35.24
C GLU A 22 -26.75 -41.49 34.21
N PRO A 23 -26.51 -42.82 34.23
CA PRO A 23 -27.30 -43.74 33.43
C PRO A 23 -28.73 -43.82 33.98
N ASP A 24 -29.68 -43.94 33.07
CA ASP A 24 -31.11 -44.10 33.37
C ASP A 24 -31.64 -45.31 32.60
N ASP A 25 -32.77 -45.92 33.01
CA ASP A 25 -33.19 -47.28 32.62
C ASP A 25 -33.12 -47.56 31.11
N THR A 26 -33.48 -46.55 30.29
CA THR A 26 -33.41 -46.61 28.82
C THR A 26 -32.59 -45.46 28.19
N GLY A 27 -31.83 -44.71 28.99
CA GLY A 27 -31.21 -43.44 28.55
C GLY A 27 -30.07 -42.91 29.43
N GLN A 28 -29.93 -41.58 29.42
CA GLN A 28 -28.93 -40.85 30.21
C GLN A 28 -29.52 -39.54 30.70
N SER A 29 -29.57 -39.38 32.02
CA SER A 29 -30.09 -38.19 32.69
C SER A 29 -28.98 -37.18 32.97
N ILE A 30 -29.28 -35.90 32.75
CA ILE A 30 -28.31 -34.77 32.81
C ILE A 30 -28.89 -33.67 33.70
N HIS A 31 -28.59 -33.75 35.00
CA HIS A 31 -28.93 -32.71 35.96
C HIS A 31 -28.27 -31.39 35.57
N THR A 32 -29.06 -30.33 35.43
CA THR A 32 -28.58 -29.06 34.85
C THR A 32 -29.13 -27.85 35.58
N VAL A 33 -28.25 -26.92 35.93
CA VAL A 33 -28.55 -25.60 36.47
C VAL A 33 -28.41 -24.55 35.35
N ALA A 34 -29.40 -23.67 35.24
CA ALA A 34 -29.36 -22.51 34.36
C ALA A 34 -29.18 -21.23 35.20
N LEU A 35 -28.01 -20.60 35.10
CA LEU A 35 -27.71 -19.33 35.77
C LEU A 35 -28.10 -18.15 34.89
N PHE A 36 -28.78 -17.16 35.45
CA PHE A 36 -29.24 -15.98 34.72
C PHE A 36 -28.47 -14.72 35.17
N PRO A 37 -27.85 -13.96 34.24
CA PRO A 37 -27.15 -12.72 34.57
C PRO A 37 -28.12 -11.55 34.76
N GLY A 38 -27.64 -10.49 35.43
CA GLY A 38 -28.40 -9.25 35.67
C GLY A 38 -28.99 -9.19 37.08
N SER A 39 -30.00 -8.33 37.27
CA SER A 39 -30.65 -8.18 38.57
C SER A 39 -31.43 -9.44 38.94
N VAL A 40 -31.51 -9.72 40.24
CA VAL A 40 -32.14 -10.95 40.76
C VAL A 40 -33.61 -11.05 40.35
N ALA A 41 -34.34 -9.93 40.32
CA ALA A 41 -35.72 -9.90 39.83
C ALA A 41 -35.84 -10.32 38.36
N ALA A 42 -34.96 -9.84 37.49
CA ALA A 42 -34.93 -10.23 36.07
C ALA A 42 -34.54 -11.70 35.90
N GLY A 43 -33.55 -12.18 36.67
CA GLY A 43 -33.13 -13.58 36.69
C GLY A 43 -34.24 -14.53 37.14
N VAL A 44 -34.99 -14.19 38.20
CA VAL A 44 -36.15 -14.97 38.68
C VAL A 44 -37.23 -15.05 37.60
N VAL A 45 -37.59 -13.94 36.94
CA VAL A 45 -38.58 -13.93 35.86
C VAL A 45 -38.12 -14.80 34.68
N ALA A 46 -36.86 -14.67 34.25
CA ALA A 46 -36.31 -15.46 33.15
C ALA A 46 -36.26 -16.97 33.48
N ALA A 47 -35.92 -17.32 34.72
CA ALA A 47 -35.93 -18.71 35.20
C ALA A 47 -37.37 -19.27 35.29
N GLN A 48 -38.34 -18.50 35.76
CA GLN A 48 -39.77 -18.88 35.74
C GLN A 48 -40.28 -19.10 34.30
N GLN A 49 -39.88 -18.26 33.36
CA GLN A 49 -40.24 -18.41 31.94
C GLN A 49 -39.63 -19.67 31.32
N LEU A 50 -38.36 -19.99 31.60
CA LEU A 50 -37.75 -21.26 31.16
C LEU A 50 -38.49 -22.46 31.78
N ALA A 51 -38.73 -22.43 33.08
CA ALA A 51 -39.45 -23.47 33.82
C ALA A 51 -40.87 -23.70 33.27
N ALA A 52 -41.59 -22.65 32.87
CA ALA A 52 -42.88 -22.76 32.21
C ALA A 52 -42.79 -23.38 30.81
N LYS A 53 -41.80 -22.98 29.99
CA LYS A 53 -41.58 -23.57 28.65
C LYS A 53 -41.25 -25.06 28.71
N LEU A 54 -40.44 -25.49 29.68
CA LEU A 54 -40.08 -26.90 29.86
C LEU A 54 -41.29 -27.75 30.28
N ARG A 55 -42.12 -27.26 31.23
CA ARG A 55 -43.35 -27.94 31.67
C ARG A 55 -44.48 -27.98 30.64
N ALA A 56 -44.46 -27.11 29.63
CA ALA A 56 -45.51 -27.05 28.59
C ALA A 56 -45.48 -28.20 27.57
N GLY A 57 -44.50 -29.11 27.66
CA GLY A 57 -44.30 -30.18 26.70
C GLY A 57 -43.72 -29.69 25.37
N GLY A 58 -43.71 -30.56 24.36
CA GLY A 58 -43.18 -30.21 23.03
C GLY A 58 -41.66 -29.99 22.97
N LEU A 59 -40.92 -30.31 24.05
CA LEU A 59 -39.46 -30.16 24.15
C LEU A 59 -38.70 -30.80 22.97
N ASN A 60 -39.20 -31.95 22.51
CA ASN A 60 -38.70 -32.71 21.37
C ASN A 60 -38.70 -31.93 20.04
N ALA A 61 -39.36 -30.78 19.94
CA ALA A 61 -39.26 -29.87 18.79
C ALA A 61 -38.03 -28.94 18.84
N TYR A 62 -37.44 -28.73 20.02
CA TYR A 62 -36.24 -27.88 20.22
C TYR A 62 -34.93 -28.69 20.16
N PHE A 63 -35.00 -30.01 20.37
CA PHE A 63 -33.87 -30.92 20.32
C PHE A 63 -33.77 -31.65 18.99
N ASP A 64 -32.54 -31.83 18.52
CA ASP A 64 -32.24 -32.64 17.33
C ASP A 64 -32.38 -34.13 17.70
N GLN A 65 -33.57 -34.69 17.47
CA GLN A 65 -33.90 -36.07 17.83
C GLN A 65 -32.96 -37.11 17.19
N ARG A 66 -32.29 -36.78 16.07
CA ARG A 66 -31.28 -37.68 15.46
C ARG A 66 -29.98 -37.75 16.27
N LYS A 67 -29.74 -36.80 17.18
CA LYS A 67 -28.57 -36.73 18.05
C LYS A 67 -28.86 -37.08 19.50
N PHE A 68 -30.09 -36.85 19.96
CA PHE A 68 -30.48 -36.99 21.36
C PHE A 68 -31.58 -38.04 21.61
N GLY A 69 -32.15 -38.64 20.57
CA GLY A 69 -33.34 -39.49 20.70
C GLY A 69 -34.56 -38.67 21.14
N ARG A 70 -35.48 -39.33 21.87
CA ARG A 70 -36.57 -38.66 22.58
C ARG A 70 -35.99 -38.02 23.84
N VAL A 71 -36.14 -36.70 23.96
CA VAL A 71 -35.69 -35.92 25.12
C VAL A 71 -36.89 -35.59 25.99
N HIS A 72 -36.82 -35.97 27.26
CA HIS A 72 -37.71 -35.51 28.32
C HIS A 72 -37.01 -34.39 29.12
N ALA A 73 -37.76 -33.56 29.84
CA ALA A 73 -37.17 -32.65 30.83
C ALA A 73 -38.08 -32.46 32.04
N GLU A 74 -37.53 -32.78 33.21
CA GLU A 74 -38.17 -32.57 34.49
C GLU A 74 -37.71 -31.22 35.09
N VAL A 75 -38.66 -30.44 35.60
CA VAL A 75 -38.36 -29.16 36.25
C VAL A 75 -38.42 -29.34 37.77
N VAL A 76 -37.34 -29.93 38.27
CA VAL A 76 -37.16 -30.42 39.65
C VAL A 76 -37.06 -29.33 40.74
N ALA A 77 -37.10 -28.06 40.36
CA ALA A 77 -37.01 -26.92 41.29
C ALA A 77 -37.68 -25.66 40.72
N ASP A 78 -38.16 -24.79 41.62
CA ASP A 78 -38.44 -23.38 41.31
C ASP A 78 -37.16 -22.54 41.49
N PRO A 79 -37.07 -21.30 40.94
CA PRO A 79 -35.82 -20.54 40.95
C PRO A 79 -35.28 -20.24 42.36
N TYR A 80 -33.97 -20.41 42.53
CA TYR A 80 -33.25 -20.24 43.79
C TYR A 80 -31.90 -19.53 43.59
N LEU A 81 -31.30 -19.09 44.70
CA LEU A 81 -29.99 -18.45 44.73
C LEU A 81 -28.87 -19.49 44.59
N ALA A 82 -28.09 -19.34 43.53
CA ALA A 82 -26.92 -20.15 43.23
C ALA A 82 -25.71 -19.27 42.91
N ASP A 83 -24.50 -19.80 43.09
CA ASP A 83 -23.25 -19.15 42.72
C ASP A 83 -22.87 -19.43 41.25
N SER A 84 -21.64 -19.08 40.85
CA SER A 84 -21.15 -19.27 39.48
C SER A 84 -20.86 -20.73 39.09
N THR A 85 -20.86 -21.68 40.02
CA THR A 85 -20.78 -23.13 39.71
C THR A 85 -22.15 -23.81 39.69
N GLY A 86 -23.20 -23.10 40.11
CA GLY A 86 -24.55 -23.64 40.23
C GLY A 86 -24.85 -24.21 41.62
N ASP A 87 -23.93 -24.06 42.56
CA ASP A 87 -24.10 -24.51 43.94
C ASP A 87 -25.01 -23.54 44.69
N THR A 88 -25.84 -24.06 45.59
CA THR A 88 -26.80 -23.23 46.34
C THR A 88 -26.11 -22.41 47.40
N ILE A 89 -26.37 -21.11 47.41
CA ILE A 89 -25.84 -20.20 48.44
C ILE A 89 -26.78 -20.20 49.64
N PRO A 90 -26.36 -20.64 50.84
CA PRO A 90 -27.20 -20.64 52.02
C PRO A 90 -27.24 -19.26 52.70
N SER A 91 -28.42 -18.92 53.25
CA SER A 91 -28.59 -17.92 54.31
C SER A 91 -28.11 -16.49 54.00
N LEU A 92 -28.40 -15.97 52.81
CA LEU A 92 -28.17 -14.55 52.51
C LEU A 92 -29.28 -13.65 53.09
N PRO A 93 -28.97 -12.41 53.52
CA PRO A 93 -29.98 -11.42 53.91
C PRO A 93 -31.02 -11.18 52.80
N GLY A 94 -32.29 -11.02 53.16
CA GLY A 94 -33.40 -10.90 52.20
C GLY A 94 -33.69 -12.20 51.43
N SER A 95 -33.37 -13.37 51.99
CA SER A 95 -33.72 -14.65 51.38
C SER A 95 -34.31 -15.61 52.42
N ARG A 96 -35.14 -16.56 51.96
CA ARG A 96 -35.86 -17.51 52.81
C ARG A 96 -35.63 -18.97 52.37
N PRO A 97 -35.59 -19.92 53.32
CA PRO A 97 -35.46 -21.34 53.00
C PRO A 97 -36.77 -21.90 52.46
N VAL A 98 -36.66 -22.76 51.45
CA VAL A 98 -37.77 -23.43 50.77
C VAL A 98 -37.36 -24.86 50.48
N ALA A 99 -38.19 -25.85 50.84
CA ALA A 99 -38.01 -27.22 50.36
C ALA A 99 -38.75 -27.41 49.04
N MET A 100 -38.06 -28.03 48.09
CA MET A 100 -38.59 -28.40 46.78
C MET A 100 -38.47 -29.92 46.63
N ILE A 101 -39.47 -30.55 46.02
CA ILE A 101 -39.49 -31.99 45.69
C ILE A 101 -40.53 -32.26 44.61
N THR A 102 -40.26 -33.16 43.68
CA THR A 102 -41.26 -33.65 42.71
C THR A 102 -41.76 -35.02 43.14
N VAL A 103 -43.09 -35.20 43.13
CA VAL A 103 -43.76 -36.46 43.51
C VAL A 103 -44.71 -36.87 42.39
N LYS A 104 -44.62 -38.10 41.90
CA LYS A 104 -45.44 -38.61 40.79
C LYS A 104 -46.45 -39.65 41.27
N TRP A 105 -47.59 -39.74 40.58
CA TRP A 105 -48.57 -40.83 40.74
C TRP A 105 -48.27 -41.94 39.71
N TYR A 106 -48.21 -43.20 40.15
CA TYR A 106 -47.80 -44.33 39.31
C TYR A 106 -48.94 -45.30 38.98
N ASP A 107 -50.02 -45.31 39.76
CA ASP A 107 -51.19 -46.20 39.62
C ASP A 107 -52.39 -45.58 38.89
N LEU A 108 -52.40 -44.25 38.73
CA LEU A 108 -53.53 -43.50 38.20
C LEU A 108 -53.13 -42.67 36.99
N PRO A 109 -53.91 -42.70 35.89
CA PRO A 109 -53.77 -41.73 34.82
C PRO A 109 -54.17 -40.30 35.29
N PRO A 110 -53.74 -39.25 34.55
CA PRO A 110 -53.78 -37.87 35.05
C PRO A 110 -55.19 -37.30 35.28
N ASP A 111 -56.17 -37.81 34.53
CA ASP A 111 -57.60 -37.53 34.63
C ASP A 111 -58.22 -38.11 35.92
N GLN A 112 -57.70 -39.24 36.41
CA GLN A 112 -58.15 -39.87 37.65
C GLN A 112 -57.52 -39.26 38.93
N VAL A 113 -56.57 -38.33 38.81
CA VAL A 113 -56.03 -37.55 39.93
C VAL A 113 -56.90 -36.31 40.19
N THR A 114 -58.11 -36.58 40.68
CA THR A 114 -59.17 -35.60 40.96
C THR A 114 -58.76 -34.55 41.98
N ALA A 115 -59.44 -33.40 42.00
CA ALA A 115 -59.19 -32.31 42.95
C ALA A 115 -59.21 -32.77 44.43
N GLN A 116 -60.03 -33.77 44.77
CA GLN A 116 -60.06 -34.37 46.10
C GLN A 116 -58.75 -35.09 46.45
N LYS A 117 -58.18 -35.88 45.52
CA LYS A 117 -56.87 -36.53 45.69
C LYS A 117 -55.75 -35.50 45.85
N ARG A 118 -55.78 -34.40 45.08
CA ARG A 118 -54.81 -33.30 45.21
C ARG A 118 -54.92 -32.57 46.55
N LYS A 119 -56.15 -32.37 47.06
CA LYS A 119 -56.39 -31.79 48.39
C LYS A 119 -55.88 -32.70 49.51
N ALA A 120 -56.08 -34.02 49.39
CA ALA A 120 -55.56 -35.00 50.34
C ALA A 120 -54.01 -35.02 50.36
N TYR A 121 -53.37 -34.95 49.20
CA TYR A 121 -51.92 -34.83 49.06
C TYR A 121 -51.35 -33.62 49.81
N VAL A 122 -51.89 -32.42 49.57
CA VAL A 122 -51.48 -31.20 50.28
C VAL A 122 -51.67 -31.33 51.79
N ALA A 123 -52.81 -31.88 52.24
CA ALA A 123 -53.08 -32.09 53.66
C ALA A 123 -52.11 -33.09 54.32
N ALA A 124 -51.62 -34.10 53.58
CA ALA A 124 -50.63 -35.04 54.08
C ALA A 124 -49.26 -34.37 54.30
N ILE A 125 -48.82 -33.50 53.38
CA ILE A 125 -47.56 -32.74 53.50
C ILE A 125 -47.66 -31.70 54.62
N GLN A 126 -48.80 -31.03 54.77
CA GLN A 126 -49.06 -30.09 55.87
C GLN A 126 -48.96 -30.75 57.26
N LYS A 127 -49.17 -32.07 57.38
CA LYS A 127 -48.91 -32.81 58.63
C LYS A 127 -47.42 -33.02 58.91
N LEU A 128 -46.58 -33.11 57.88
CA LEU A 128 -45.11 -33.23 58.02
C LEU A 128 -44.44 -31.89 58.37
N VAL A 129 -45.03 -30.78 57.92
CA VAL A 129 -44.58 -29.41 58.20
C VAL A 129 -45.78 -28.53 58.60
N PRO A 130 -46.28 -28.66 59.85
CA PRO A 130 -47.39 -27.84 60.35
C PRO A 130 -47.09 -26.34 60.27
N GLY A 131 -48.09 -25.54 59.88
CA GLY A 131 -47.96 -24.09 59.69
C GLY A 131 -47.20 -23.66 58.42
N SER A 132 -46.63 -24.60 57.65
CA SER A 132 -45.98 -24.27 56.38
C SER A 132 -46.98 -23.95 55.27
N LEU A 133 -46.57 -23.08 54.35
CA LEU A 133 -47.25 -22.90 53.08
C LEU A 133 -46.79 -23.98 52.11
N VAL A 134 -47.73 -24.83 51.68
CA VAL A 134 -47.52 -25.90 50.70
C VAL A 134 -48.23 -25.54 49.41
N THR A 135 -47.47 -25.39 48.33
CA THR A 135 -47.98 -25.17 46.97
C THR A 135 -47.41 -26.23 46.02
N TYR A 136 -48.08 -26.47 44.89
CA TYR A 136 -47.58 -27.38 43.88
C TYR A 136 -47.92 -26.90 42.48
N LYS A 137 -47.12 -27.29 41.49
CA LYS A 137 -47.40 -27.20 40.06
C LYS A 137 -47.51 -28.61 39.50
N THR A 138 -48.27 -28.79 38.43
CA THR A 138 -48.39 -30.11 37.79
C THR A 138 -47.88 -30.10 36.37
N HIS A 139 -47.13 -31.14 36.00
CA HIS A 139 -46.78 -31.44 34.62
C HIS A 139 -47.03 -32.93 34.33
N LEU A 140 -47.05 -33.30 33.05
CA LEU A 140 -47.16 -34.69 32.63
C LEU A 140 -45.76 -35.25 32.41
N ASP A 141 -45.47 -36.37 33.05
CA ASP A 141 -44.29 -37.19 32.79
C ASP A 141 -44.66 -38.30 31.79
N ASP A 142 -43.89 -38.38 30.70
CA ASP A 142 -44.01 -39.38 29.64
C ASP A 142 -42.87 -40.44 29.66
N GLY A 143 -42.14 -40.50 30.78
CA GLY A 143 -41.05 -41.43 31.07
C GLY A 143 -41.50 -42.89 31.17
N ASP A 144 -40.89 -43.71 30.33
CA ASP A 144 -41.16 -45.13 30.12
C ASP A 144 -40.53 -46.00 31.23
N TRP A 145 -41.06 -45.86 32.45
CA TRP A 145 -40.56 -46.57 33.65
C TRP A 145 -41.32 -47.87 33.89
N THR A 146 -40.61 -48.99 33.95
CA THR A 146 -41.16 -50.36 34.02
C THR A 146 -40.96 -51.01 35.40
N GLY A 147 -41.08 -50.23 36.48
CA GLY A 147 -41.10 -50.78 37.83
C GLY A 147 -42.25 -51.76 38.08
N ALA A 148 -42.06 -52.68 39.03
CA ALA A 148 -42.94 -53.82 39.26
C ALA A 148 -44.40 -53.42 39.60
N GLY A 149 -45.27 -53.44 38.58
CA GLY A 149 -46.69 -53.09 38.66
C GLY A 149 -47.12 -51.89 37.80
N GLY A 150 -46.18 -51.14 37.22
CA GLY A 150 -46.48 -50.01 36.34
C GLY A 150 -47.02 -50.44 34.97
N ASN A 151 -48.06 -49.78 34.47
CA ASN A 151 -48.53 -49.92 33.10
C ASN A 151 -47.75 -48.95 32.19
N PRO A 152 -46.94 -49.41 31.22
CA PRO A 152 -46.14 -48.54 30.33
C PRO A 152 -46.99 -47.59 29.47
N ALA A 153 -48.29 -47.83 29.33
CA ALA A 153 -49.18 -47.02 28.52
C ALA A 153 -49.73 -45.75 29.22
N LEU A 154 -49.39 -45.49 30.49
CA LEU A 154 -49.96 -44.39 31.27
C LEU A 154 -48.99 -43.21 31.45
N GLN A 155 -49.41 -42.02 31.01
CA GLN A 155 -48.77 -40.76 31.40
C GLN A 155 -48.94 -40.54 32.91
N LYS A 156 -47.86 -40.13 33.59
CA LYS A 156 -47.89 -39.89 35.03
C LYS A 156 -48.15 -38.41 35.33
N LEU A 157 -48.93 -38.13 36.37
CA LEU A 157 -49.07 -36.74 36.85
C LEU A 157 -48.01 -36.45 37.91
N ALA A 158 -47.06 -35.58 37.56
CA ALA A 158 -46.04 -35.08 38.46
C ALA A 158 -46.53 -33.86 39.26
N MET A 159 -46.14 -33.78 40.54
CA MET A 159 -46.47 -32.73 41.51
C MET A 159 -45.18 -32.04 41.99
N ASP A 160 -44.78 -30.98 41.28
CA ASP A 160 -43.63 -30.14 41.65
C ASP A 160 -44.00 -29.32 42.89
N THR A 161 -43.57 -29.79 44.05
CA THR A 161 -44.09 -29.35 45.35
C THR A 161 -43.10 -28.45 46.08
N LEU A 162 -43.62 -27.34 46.59
CA LEU A 162 -42.87 -26.29 47.27
C LEU A 162 -43.44 -26.10 48.68
N MET A 163 -42.59 -26.30 49.69
CA MET A 163 -42.91 -26.04 51.10
C MET A 163 -42.08 -24.87 51.61
N SER A 164 -42.72 -23.91 52.28
CA SER A 164 -42.04 -22.75 52.84
C SER A 164 -42.68 -22.25 54.14
N ASN A 165 -42.06 -21.26 54.79
CA ASN A 165 -42.43 -20.76 56.11
C ASN A 165 -42.21 -21.78 57.25
N ALA A 166 -41.14 -22.57 57.15
CA ALA A 166 -40.65 -23.43 58.23
C ALA A 166 -39.11 -23.39 58.28
N ALA A 167 -38.53 -23.78 59.42
CA ALA A 167 -37.08 -23.78 59.59
C ALA A 167 -36.38 -24.77 58.63
N PRO A 168 -35.13 -24.49 58.18
CA PRO A 168 -34.39 -25.36 57.25
C PRO A 168 -34.29 -26.82 57.72
N THR A 169 -34.13 -27.05 59.02
CA THR A 169 -34.06 -28.38 59.64
C THR A 169 -35.39 -29.13 59.56
N THR A 170 -36.51 -28.45 59.80
CA THR A 170 -37.87 -29.02 59.66
C THR A 170 -38.17 -29.36 58.20
N LEU A 171 -37.83 -28.44 57.28
CA LEU A 171 -37.95 -28.63 55.83
C LEU A 171 -37.12 -29.83 55.35
N ALA A 172 -35.86 -29.95 55.79
CA ALA A 172 -35.00 -31.09 55.48
C ALA A 172 -35.53 -32.43 56.04
N LYS A 173 -36.10 -32.42 57.25
CA LYS A 173 -36.74 -33.61 57.85
C LYS A 173 -37.99 -34.05 57.09
N ALA A 174 -38.82 -33.11 56.65
CA ALA A 174 -39.98 -33.40 55.79
C ALA A 174 -39.53 -34.00 54.44
N LEU A 175 -38.53 -33.40 53.78
CA LEU A 175 -37.93 -33.94 52.56
C LEU A 175 -37.42 -35.37 52.74
N ASN A 176 -36.67 -35.65 53.81
CA ASN A 176 -36.18 -36.99 54.09
C ASN A 176 -37.31 -38.00 54.35
N THR A 177 -38.40 -37.56 55.00
CA THR A 177 -39.57 -38.40 55.27
C THR A 177 -40.30 -38.77 53.96
N MET A 178 -40.47 -37.82 53.03
CA MET A 178 -41.11 -38.07 51.74
C MET A 178 -40.30 -39.04 50.88
N ARG A 179 -38.96 -38.89 50.84
CA ARG A 179 -38.05 -39.80 50.11
C ARG A 179 -38.04 -41.23 50.67
N THR A 180 -38.02 -41.37 51.99
CA THR A 180 -37.83 -42.68 52.64
C THR A 180 -39.13 -43.43 52.91
N ARG A 181 -40.29 -42.75 52.80
CA ARG A 181 -41.62 -43.36 53.00
C ARG A 181 -42.64 -42.91 51.95
N PRO A 182 -42.34 -43.03 50.64
CA PRO A 182 -43.21 -42.54 49.55
C PRO A 182 -44.62 -43.17 49.57
N ALA A 183 -44.73 -44.46 49.93
CA ALA A 183 -46.00 -45.17 50.08
C ALA A 183 -46.99 -44.53 51.08
N SER A 184 -46.54 -43.62 51.94
CA SER A 184 -47.39 -42.86 52.88
C SER A 184 -48.39 -41.91 52.18
N PHE A 185 -48.20 -41.68 50.87
CA PHE A 185 -49.04 -40.82 50.04
C PHE A 185 -49.94 -41.63 49.08
N GLY A 186 -49.99 -42.96 49.22
CA GLY A 186 -50.60 -43.88 48.25
C GLY A 186 -49.53 -44.49 47.33
N GLN A 187 -49.90 -44.86 46.11
CA GLN A 187 -48.96 -45.34 45.08
C GLN A 187 -48.21 -44.18 44.40
N MET A 188 -47.69 -43.26 45.22
CA MET A 188 -46.82 -42.17 44.79
C MET A 188 -45.36 -42.50 45.10
N ALA A 189 -44.45 -41.97 44.30
CA ALA A 189 -43.02 -41.92 44.62
C ALA A 189 -42.44 -40.52 44.34
N SER A 190 -41.35 -40.20 45.02
CA SER A 190 -40.61 -38.96 44.78
C SER A 190 -39.50 -39.20 43.77
N ASP A 191 -39.37 -38.28 42.82
CA ASP A 191 -38.27 -38.23 41.86
C ASP A 191 -37.37 -37.01 42.15
N ASP A 192 -36.22 -36.95 41.48
CA ASP A 192 -35.11 -36.06 41.83
C ASP A 192 -35.48 -34.58 41.97
N GLY A 193 -34.84 -33.90 42.92
CA GLY A 193 -35.12 -32.49 43.23
C GLY A 193 -34.75 -32.07 44.66
N TYR A 194 -33.74 -32.71 45.25
CA TYR A 194 -33.75 -33.06 46.67
C TYR A 194 -33.06 -32.08 47.64
N ALA A 195 -33.45 -30.80 47.69
CA ALA A 195 -32.80 -29.84 48.59
C ALA A 195 -33.73 -28.81 49.26
N VAL A 196 -33.30 -28.35 50.43
CA VAL A 196 -33.67 -27.03 50.93
C VAL A 196 -32.84 -26.01 50.14
N ARG A 197 -33.52 -25.17 49.36
CA ARG A 197 -32.92 -24.09 48.57
C ARG A 197 -33.27 -22.74 49.19
N TRP A 198 -32.49 -21.70 48.88
CA TRP A 198 -32.77 -20.34 49.33
C TRP A 198 -33.32 -19.51 48.18
N VAL A 199 -34.49 -18.91 48.40
CA VAL A 199 -35.21 -18.11 47.41
C VAL A 199 -35.15 -16.65 47.84
N PRO A 200 -34.84 -15.69 46.93
CA PRO A 200 -34.85 -14.28 47.27
C PRO A 200 -36.26 -13.83 47.64
N ASP A 201 -36.38 -12.98 48.65
CA ASP A 201 -37.60 -12.21 48.91
C ASP A 201 -37.55 -10.84 48.20
N SER A 202 -38.59 -10.03 48.35
CA SER A 202 -38.69 -8.71 47.70
C SER A 202 -37.69 -7.67 48.22
N SER A 203 -36.99 -7.95 49.33
CA SER A 203 -35.92 -7.12 49.89
C SER A 203 -34.51 -7.64 49.55
N PHE A 204 -34.40 -8.74 48.80
CA PHE A 204 -33.10 -9.29 48.41
C PHE A 204 -32.28 -8.31 47.57
N VAL A 205 -31.06 -8.02 48.01
CA VAL A 205 -30.07 -7.27 47.23
C VAL A 205 -28.83 -8.13 47.06
N SER A 206 -28.37 -8.31 45.82
CA SER A 206 -27.17 -9.10 45.55
C SER A 206 -25.93 -8.45 46.17
N PRO A 207 -25.05 -9.21 46.86
CA PRO A 207 -23.74 -8.71 47.30
C PRO A 207 -22.89 -8.13 46.17
N CYS A 208 -23.12 -8.55 44.92
CA CYS A 208 -22.45 -7.99 43.74
C CYS A 208 -23.01 -6.62 43.30
N ASP A 209 -24.30 -6.34 43.57
CA ASP A 209 -24.94 -5.07 43.21
C ASP A 209 -24.59 -3.93 44.19
N VAL A 210 -24.08 -4.26 45.39
CA VAL A 210 -23.66 -3.29 46.42
C VAL A 210 -22.15 -3.09 46.52
N ARG A 211 -21.33 -3.80 45.75
CA ARG A 211 -19.86 -3.62 45.78
C ARG A 211 -19.43 -2.49 44.87
N THR A 212 -18.60 -1.60 45.40
CA THR A 212 -17.96 -0.56 44.58
C THR A 212 -16.79 -1.15 43.80
N THR A 213 -16.75 -0.89 42.50
CA THR A 213 -15.60 -1.17 41.64
C THR A 213 -14.98 0.15 41.17
N LEU A 214 -13.69 0.35 41.43
CA LEU A 214 -12.91 1.48 40.93
C LEU A 214 -12.01 1.04 39.76
N THR A 215 -12.33 1.50 38.56
CA THR A 215 -11.46 1.39 37.39
C THR A 215 -10.52 2.58 37.32
N LEU A 216 -9.23 2.35 37.04
CA LEU A 216 -8.22 3.39 36.85
C LEU A 216 -7.44 3.13 35.56
N THR A 217 -7.31 4.14 34.71
CA THR A 217 -6.54 4.11 33.45
C THR A 217 -5.27 4.93 33.63
N GLY A 218 -4.15 4.25 33.92
CA GLY A 218 -2.85 4.88 34.11
C GLY A 218 -1.95 4.76 32.89
N ILE A 219 -1.06 5.73 32.69
CA ILE A 219 -0.05 5.72 31.63
C ILE A 219 1.34 5.80 32.27
N ILE A 220 2.16 4.79 31.99
CA ILE A 220 3.57 4.71 32.37
C ILE A 220 4.38 5.34 31.24
N VAL A 221 4.82 6.57 31.46
CA VAL A 221 5.23 7.51 30.41
C VAL A 221 6.60 7.14 29.85
N TYR A 222 6.75 7.19 28.52
CA TYR A 222 7.97 6.81 27.78
C TYR A 222 8.40 5.34 27.95
N ALA A 223 7.58 4.47 28.54
CA ALA A 223 7.86 3.03 28.59
C ALA A 223 7.78 2.44 27.16
N PRO A 224 8.87 1.89 26.59
CA PRO A 224 8.92 1.46 25.19
C PRO A 224 8.13 0.17 24.89
N SER A 225 7.59 -0.49 25.91
CA SER A 225 6.68 -1.62 25.81
C SER A 225 5.98 -1.89 27.15
N CYS A 226 4.84 -2.57 27.11
CA CYS A 226 4.14 -3.05 28.32
C CYS A 226 4.67 -4.42 28.76
N THR A 227 5.88 -4.47 29.31
CA THR A 227 6.43 -5.75 29.82
C THR A 227 5.70 -6.22 31.07
N ARG A 228 5.63 -7.54 31.28
CA ARG A 228 5.01 -8.13 32.48
C ARG A 228 5.62 -7.61 33.78
N GLN A 229 6.94 -7.36 33.80
CA GLN A 229 7.65 -6.81 34.96
C GLN A 229 7.19 -5.37 35.27
N LEU A 230 7.11 -4.51 34.24
CA LEU A 230 6.65 -3.13 34.36
C LEU A 230 5.20 -3.06 34.87
N VAL A 231 4.30 -3.86 34.31
CA VAL A 231 2.90 -3.96 34.73
C VAL A 231 2.76 -4.50 36.16
N THR A 232 3.62 -5.45 36.56
CA THR A 232 3.63 -5.99 37.95
C THR A 232 4.08 -4.93 38.95
N ALA A 233 5.13 -4.16 38.64
CA ALA A 233 5.61 -3.06 39.48
C ALA A 233 4.58 -1.93 39.59
N TYR A 234 3.90 -1.58 38.50
CA TYR A 234 2.77 -0.64 38.48
C TYR A 234 1.63 -1.09 39.40
N LEU A 235 1.21 -2.35 39.30
CA LEU A 235 0.16 -2.90 40.16
C LEU A 235 0.57 -2.89 41.64
N ALA A 236 1.83 -3.20 41.95
CA ALA A 236 2.36 -3.12 43.32
C ALA A 236 2.34 -1.68 43.85
N ALA A 237 2.78 -0.70 43.05
CA ALA A 237 2.73 0.71 43.42
C ALA A 237 1.31 1.22 43.64
N LEU A 238 0.35 0.88 42.77
CA LEU A 238 -1.06 1.23 42.93
C LEU A 238 -1.66 0.62 44.20
N LYS A 239 -1.33 -0.63 44.55
CA LYS A 239 -1.81 -1.25 45.79
C LYS A 239 -1.40 -0.50 47.05
N THR A 240 -0.28 0.24 47.05
CA THR A 240 0.10 1.12 48.19
C THR A 240 -0.81 2.35 48.37
N LYS A 241 -1.68 2.64 47.39
CA LYS A 241 -2.63 3.76 47.40
C LYS A 241 -4.07 3.34 47.66
N LEU A 242 -4.33 2.04 47.76
CA LEU A 242 -5.64 1.45 47.99
C LEU A 242 -5.71 0.88 49.42
N PRO A 243 -6.92 0.80 50.01
CA PRO A 243 -7.13 0.07 51.26
C PRO A 243 -6.69 -1.41 51.14
N SER A 244 -6.20 -1.99 52.24
CA SER A 244 -5.59 -3.33 52.26
C SER A 244 -6.57 -4.48 51.99
N ASP A 245 -7.87 -4.24 52.14
CA ASP A 245 -8.99 -5.14 51.88
C ASP A 245 -9.51 -5.06 50.43
N VAL A 246 -8.98 -4.15 49.60
CA VAL A 246 -9.38 -3.97 48.20
C VAL A 246 -8.60 -4.91 47.28
N VAL A 247 -9.33 -5.68 46.47
CA VAL A 247 -8.75 -6.63 45.52
C VAL A 247 -8.58 -5.97 44.15
N THR A 248 -7.33 -5.70 43.77
CA THR A 248 -6.99 -5.08 42.47
C THR A 248 -6.36 -6.05 41.48
N SER A 249 -6.89 -6.04 40.26
CA SER A 249 -6.39 -6.76 39.09
C SER A 249 -6.09 -5.81 37.92
N VAL A 250 -5.28 -6.26 36.96
CA VAL A 250 -5.07 -5.57 35.69
C VAL A 250 -6.07 -6.12 34.69
N VAL A 251 -6.85 -5.22 34.07
CA VAL A 251 -7.86 -5.54 33.04
C VAL A 251 -7.19 -5.60 31.67
N SER A 252 -6.31 -4.64 31.37
CA SER A 252 -5.54 -4.59 30.12
C SER A 252 -4.24 -3.79 30.30
N ALA A 253 -3.26 -4.06 29.42
CA ALA A 253 -2.07 -3.25 29.26
C ALA A 253 -1.70 -3.17 27.77
N MET A 254 -1.52 -1.97 27.23
CA MET A 254 -1.26 -1.72 25.81
C MET A 254 -0.28 -0.56 25.61
N HIS A 255 0.66 -0.71 24.68
CA HIS A 255 1.57 0.35 24.30
C HIS A 255 0.86 1.41 23.44
N VAL A 256 1.04 2.68 23.81
CA VAL A 256 0.49 3.88 23.18
C VAL A 256 1.63 4.87 22.89
N SER A 257 1.38 5.95 22.13
CA SER A 257 2.41 6.93 21.78
C SER A 257 3.11 7.56 23.00
N SER A 258 2.38 7.72 24.11
CA SER A 258 2.88 8.27 25.37
C SER A 258 3.59 7.25 26.28
N GLY A 259 3.57 5.94 25.97
CA GLY A 259 4.22 4.89 26.77
C GLY A 259 3.34 3.64 26.95
N CYS A 260 3.32 3.05 28.14
CA CYS A 260 2.46 1.89 28.43
C CYS A 260 1.18 2.31 29.17
N SER A 261 0.02 2.17 28.52
CA SER A 261 -1.29 2.33 29.15
C SER A 261 -1.67 1.05 29.90
N VAL A 262 -2.12 1.18 31.15
CA VAL A 262 -2.53 0.06 32.02
C VAL A 262 -3.86 0.39 32.69
N VAL A 263 -4.87 -0.44 32.40
CA VAL A 263 -6.20 -0.35 33.02
C VAL A 263 -6.28 -1.35 34.17
N THR A 264 -6.62 -0.88 35.36
CA THR A 264 -6.79 -1.69 36.57
C THR A 264 -8.20 -1.59 37.10
N SER A 265 -8.73 -2.68 37.64
CA SER A 265 -10.01 -2.74 38.35
C SER A 265 -9.78 -3.13 39.80
N SER A 266 -10.33 -2.34 40.72
CA SER A 266 -10.19 -2.50 42.17
C SER A 266 -11.57 -2.71 42.80
N ALA A 267 -11.81 -3.91 43.33
CA ALA A 267 -13.09 -4.27 43.95
C ALA A 267 -13.04 -4.06 45.47
N TYR A 268 -13.94 -3.23 45.97
CA TYR A 268 -14.15 -2.99 47.40
C TYR A 268 -15.09 -4.06 47.99
N PRO A 269 -14.97 -4.40 49.28
CA PRO A 269 -15.79 -5.44 49.90
C PRO A 269 -17.28 -5.06 50.07
N GLY A 270 -17.63 -3.77 49.95
CA GLY A 270 -19.01 -3.26 50.03
C GLY A 270 -19.19 -1.92 49.30
N SER A 271 -20.24 -1.18 49.66
CA SER A 271 -20.58 0.11 49.04
C SER A 271 -19.71 1.22 49.64
N GLN A 272 -18.73 1.66 48.87
CA GLN A 272 -17.75 2.70 49.22
C GLN A 272 -17.58 3.72 48.07
N GLN A 273 -18.65 4.03 47.34
CA GLN A 273 -18.61 4.91 46.17
C GLN A 273 -17.96 6.27 46.46
N GLY A 274 -18.29 6.90 47.58
CA GLY A 274 -17.66 8.15 48.03
C GLY A 274 -16.15 8.01 48.17
N ALA A 275 -15.68 7.06 48.98
CA ALA A 275 -14.25 6.84 49.21
C ALA A 275 -13.47 6.46 47.93
N ALA A 276 -14.09 5.69 47.02
CA ALA A 276 -13.52 5.38 45.71
C ALA A 276 -13.42 6.61 44.79
N MET A 277 -14.43 7.48 44.79
CA MET A 277 -14.42 8.75 44.06
C MET A 277 -13.45 9.77 44.66
N ASP A 278 -13.34 9.86 45.98
CA ASP A 278 -12.36 10.72 46.69
C ASP A 278 -10.92 10.24 46.46
N LEU A 279 -10.71 8.94 46.28
CA LEU A 279 -9.43 8.41 45.86
C LEU A 279 -9.15 8.74 44.38
N ALA A 280 -10.11 8.54 43.48
CA ALA A 280 -9.98 8.94 42.08
C ALA A 280 -9.72 10.44 41.94
N GLY A 281 -10.43 11.29 42.67
CA GLY A 281 -10.25 12.75 42.70
C GLY A 281 -8.89 13.22 43.20
N ARG A 282 -8.17 12.38 43.98
CA ARG A 282 -6.79 12.66 44.40
C ARG A 282 -5.73 12.07 43.46
N LEU A 283 -5.99 10.90 42.87
CA LEU A 283 -5.02 10.20 42.02
C LEU A 283 -5.06 10.68 40.55
N VAL A 284 -6.24 10.99 40.01
CA VAL A 284 -6.43 11.32 38.59
C VAL A 284 -5.84 12.70 38.24
N PRO A 285 -6.13 13.80 38.96
CA PRO A 285 -5.52 15.11 38.68
C PRO A 285 -4.02 15.20 39.00
N SER A 286 -3.44 14.20 39.67
CA SER A 286 -2.04 14.24 40.09
C SER A 286 -1.09 13.83 38.98
N ASN A 287 -0.08 14.66 38.75
CA ASN A 287 1.05 14.36 37.86
C ASN A 287 2.01 13.29 38.45
N TYR A 288 1.93 12.99 39.75
CA TYR A 288 2.76 11.98 40.43
C TYR A 288 1.96 11.15 41.46
N PRO A 289 0.86 10.50 41.08
CA PRO A 289 -0.07 9.83 42.00
C PRO A 289 0.55 8.61 42.70
N LEU A 290 1.59 8.02 42.10
CA LEU A 290 2.37 6.91 42.65
C LEU A 290 3.74 7.36 43.20
N ASN A 291 3.82 8.58 43.76
CA ASN A 291 5.01 9.16 44.42
C ASN A 291 6.31 9.12 43.58
N GLY A 292 6.24 9.05 42.25
CA GLY A 292 7.42 8.93 41.38
C GLY A 292 8.18 7.61 41.54
N THR A 293 7.47 6.52 41.86
CA THR A 293 8.04 5.16 41.96
C THR A 293 8.82 4.76 40.71
N VAL A 294 9.94 4.06 40.88
CA VAL A 294 10.82 3.63 39.77
C VAL A 294 10.33 2.32 39.18
N PHE A 295 9.94 2.33 37.90
CA PHE A 295 9.45 1.14 37.18
C PHE A 295 10.56 0.49 36.36
N GLY A 296 11.48 -0.23 37.02
CA GLY A 296 12.54 -1.01 36.39
C GLY A 296 13.95 -0.65 36.86
N ALA A 297 14.96 -1.10 36.12
CA ALA A 297 16.37 -1.07 36.52
C ALA A 297 17.08 0.29 36.32
N GLY A 298 16.51 1.40 36.83
CA GLY A 298 17.31 2.60 37.12
C GLY A 298 16.89 3.96 36.56
N SER A 299 15.64 4.19 36.16
CA SER A 299 15.17 5.58 35.91
C SER A 299 13.75 5.84 36.41
N LYS A 300 13.53 7.06 36.93
CA LYS A 300 12.22 7.53 37.43
C LYS A 300 11.27 7.75 36.25
N THR A 301 10.58 6.70 35.83
CA THR A 301 9.54 6.74 34.80
C THR A 301 8.29 7.43 35.36
N PRO A 302 7.82 8.56 34.80
CA PRO A 302 6.59 9.20 35.26
C PRO A 302 5.39 8.28 35.07
N VAL A 303 4.40 8.40 35.95
CA VAL A 303 3.08 7.76 35.81
C VAL A 303 2.03 8.77 36.18
N PHE A 304 0.93 8.81 35.44
CA PHE A 304 -0.28 9.57 35.79
C PHE A 304 -1.52 8.73 35.46
N PHE A 305 -2.71 9.14 35.94
CA PHE A 305 -3.98 8.50 35.62
C PHE A 305 -4.83 9.43 34.77
N ALA A 306 -5.16 9.05 33.53
CA ALA A 306 -6.01 9.85 32.65
C ALA A 306 -7.49 9.83 33.09
N GLU A 307 -7.91 8.73 33.71
CA GLU A 307 -9.30 8.47 34.11
C GLU A 307 -9.35 7.59 35.37
N GLY A 308 -10.34 7.86 36.22
CA GLY A 308 -10.77 6.98 37.30
C GLY A 308 -12.29 6.96 37.40
N ALA A 309 -12.90 5.77 37.32
CA ALA A 309 -14.35 5.60 37.33
C ALA A 309 -14.79 4.61 38.42
N ALA A 310 -15.65 5.06 39.34
CA ALA A 310 -16.24 4.22 40.38
C ALA A 310 -17.69 3.86 40.05
N ALA A 311 -18.06 2.60 40.22
CA ALA A 311 -19.42 2.11 40.00
C ALA A 311 -19.89 1.22 41.15
N THR A 312 -21.13 1.42 41.61
CA THR A 312 -21.81 0.60 42.62
C THR A 312 -23.26 0.41 42.19
N GLY A 313 -23.64 -0.80 41.81
CA GLY A 313 -24.96 -1.08 41.22
C GLY A 313 -25.23 -0.19 40.00
N GLN A 314 -26.24 0.68 40.10
CA GLN A 314 -26.59 1.67 39.06
C GLN A 314 -25.84 3.00 39.19
N GLN A 315 -25.26 3.32 40.36
CA GLN A 315 -24.54 4.57 40.55
C GLN A 315 -23.18 4.52 39.85
N ARG A 316 -22.84 5.55 39.08
CA ARG A 316 -21.56 5.69 38.39
C ARG A 316 -21.00 7.10 38.57
N GLY A 317 -19.73 7.20 38.94
CA GLY A 317 -18.97 8.44 38.97
C GLY A 317 -17.69 8.28 38.16
N MET A 318 -17.22 9.37 37.56
CA MET A 318 -16.03 9.39 36.71
C MET A 318 -15.26 10.69 36.97
N VAL A 319 -13.95 10.55 37.14
CA VAL A 319 -12.98 11.65 37.19
C VAL A 319 -12.08 11.51 35.97
N THR A 320 -11.87 12.60 35.26
CA THR A 320 -10.87 12.69 34.19
C THR A 320 -9.91 13.83 34.48
N ALA A 321 -8.66 13.70 34.02
CA ALA A 321 -7.67 14.74 34.13
C ALA A 321 -7.03 15.04 32.78
N ARG A 322 -6.52 16.26 32.67
CA ARG A 322 -5.70 16.71 31.55
C ARG A 322 -4.24 16.63 32.00
N HIS A 323 -3.40 16.00 31.20
CA HIS A 323 -1.96 15.95 31.41
C HIS A 323 -1.24 16.47 30.17
N LEU A 324 -0.01 16.92 30.37
CA LEU A 324 0.87 17.37 29.31
C LEU A 324 2.22 16.66 29.47
N LEU A 325 2.80 16.18 28.38
CA LEU A 325 4.11 15.56 28.36
C LEU A 325 5.08 16.44 27.57
N LEU A 326 6.29 16.69 28.07
CA LEU A 326 7.36 17.30 27.28
C LEU A 326 8.11 16.18 26.55
N ASP A 327 7.99 16.13 25.22
CA ASP A 327 8.53 15.02 24.44
C ASP A 327 10.00 15.22 24.09
N ALA A 328 10.37 16.45 23.72
CA ALA A 328 11.73 16.82 23.37
C ALA A 328 11.97 18.31 23.59
N ALA A 329 13.23 18.66 23.87
CA ALA A 329 13.75 20.00 23.76
C ALA A 329 15.17 19.95 23.17
N ALA A 330 15.54 20.90 22.32
CA ALA A 330 16.83 20.93 21.64
C ALA A 330 17.25 22.35 21.25
N ALA A 331 18.55 22.63 21.26
CA ALA A 331 19.10 23.81 20.63
C ALA A 331 18.96 23.71 19.10
N MET A 332 18.74 24.85 18.44
CA MET A 332 18.79 24.99 16.98
C MET A 332 19.97 25.86 16.54
N SER A 333 20.40 26.80 17.38
CA SER A 333 21.56 27.67 17.16
C SER A 333 22.07 28.19 18.52
N PRO A 334 23.15 28.99 18.57
CA PRO A 334 23.60 29.64 19.81
C PRO A 334 22.52 30.49 20.49
N THR A 335 21.50 30.98 19.78
CA THR A 335 20.46 31.88 20.32
C THR A 335 19.02 31.40 20.09
N THR A 336 18.83 30.20 19.54
CA THR A 336 17.50 29.63 19.25
C THR A 336 17.41 28.16 19.65
N GLY A 337 16.19 27.71 19.96
CA GLY A 337 15.89 26.33 20.32
C GLY A 337 14.47 25.95 19.95
N LYS A 338 14.12 24.68 20.14
CA LYS A 338 12.76 24.16 19.97
C LYS A 338 12.39 23.21 21.10
N ALA A 339 11.10 23.09 21.36
CA ALA A 339 10.55 22.01 22.18
C ALA A 339 9.18 21.57 21.67
N SER A 340 8.78 20.35 22.00
CA SER A 340 7.50 19.75 21.63
C SER A 340 6.85 19.11 22.85
N ALA A 341 5.53 19.13 22.90
CA ALA A 341 4.76 18.52 23.98
C ALA A 341 3.53 17.77 23.47
N THR A 342 3.14 16.69 24.16
CA THR A 342 1.97 15.87 23.84
C THR A 342 0.87 16.14 24.87
N PRO A 343 -0.22 16.83 24.48
CA PRO A 343 -1.40 17.00 25.33
C PRO A 343 -2.22 15.70 25.43
N ILE A 344 -2.73 15.40 26.63
CA ILE A 344 -3.52 14.20 26.91
C ILE A 344 -4.78 14.62 27.68
N PRO A 345 -5.99 14.49 27.08
CA PRO A 345 -6.27 14.15 25.68
C PRO A 345 -5.75 15.22 24.68
N GLY A 346 -5.69 14.86 23.38
CA GLY A 346 -5.03 15.67 22.34
C GLY A 346 -5.53 17.11 22.17
N SER A 347 -6.76 17.41 22.59
CA SER A 347 -7.40 18.74 22.53
C SER A 347 -7.46 19.45 23.91
N ALA A 348 -6.70 19.00 24.90
CA ALA A 348 -6.81 19.44 26.29
C ALA A 348 -6.50 20.93 26.55
N PHE A 349 -5.67 21.58 25.73
CA PHE A 349 -5.18 22.93 25.99
C PHE A 349 -5.34 23.86 24.79
N ALA A 350 -5.65 25.12 25.07
CA ALA A 350 -5.82 26.19 24.08
C ALA A 350 -4.51 26.96 23.82
N LYS A 351 -3.58 26.95 24.80
CA LYS A 351 -2.25 27.58 24.71
C LYS A 351 -1.22 26.77 25.48
N TYR A 352 0.05 26.97 25.15
CA TYR A 352 1.20 26.31 25.76
C TYR A 352 2.23 27.36 26.16
N GLU A 353 2.48 27.50 27.46
CA GLU A 353 3.48 28.42 28.01
C GLU A 353 4.76 27.65 28.33
N TYR A 354 5.86 28.02 27.68
CA TYR A 354 7.18 27.43 27.86
C TYR A 354 8.07 28.39 28.65
N LYS A 355 8.64 27.90 29.76
CA LYS A 355 9.64 28.60 30.57
C LYS A 355 11.00 27.97 30.39
N LEU A 356 12.00 28.80 30.09
CA LEU A 356 13.40 28.43 29.89
C LEU A 356 14.24 29.12 30.96
N GLN A 357 14.79 28.34 31.89
CA GLN A 357 15.62 28.82 32.99
C GLN A 357 17.08 28.37 32.79
N PRO A 358 18.07 29.29 32.74
CA PRO A 358 19.48 28.92 32.77
C PRO A 358 19.83 28.05 33.99
N VAL A 359 20.62 26.99 33.80
CA VAL A 359 21.01 26.05 34.86
C VAL A 359 22.23 26.56 35.64
N ASN A 360 23.17 27.23 34.96
CA ASN A 360 24.41 27.76 35.55
C ASN A 360 24.46 29.29 35.38
N CYS A 361 24.26 30.04 36.46
CA CYS A 361 24.47 31.48 36.52
C CYS A 361 25.66 31.82 37.41
N ALA A 362 26.25 33.00 37.20
CA ALA A 362 27.35 33.47 38.03
C ALA A 362 26.95 33.56 39.52
N PRO A 363 27.83 33.20 40.47
CA PRO A 363 27.53 33.26 41.90
C PRO A 363 27.01 34.64 42.32
N GLY A 364 25.90 34.67 43.04
CA GLY A 364 25.29 35.91 43.55
C GLY A 364 24.26 36.60 42.64
N LYS A 365 23.85 36.03 41.50
CA LYS A 365 22.73 36.56 40.68
C LYS A 365 21.65 35.52 40.39
N SER A 366 20.38 35.93 40.48
CA SER A 366 19.23 35.11 40.10
C SER A 366 19.13 34.94 38.57
N CYS A 367 19.02 33.70 38.10
CA CYS A 367 18.83 33.41 36.68
C CYS A 367 17.47 33.95 36.18
N PRO A 368 17.43 34.85 35.18
CA PRO A 368 16.16 35.29 34.60
C PRO A 368 15.51 34.14 33.81
N THR A 369 14.24 33.88 34.09
CA THR A 369 13.45 32.87 33.38
C THR A 369 12.81 33.50 32.15
N LEU A 370 13.17 33.00 30.96
CA LEU A 370 12.52 33.40 29.70
C LEU A 370 11.18 32.67 29.59
N THR A 371 10.11 33.37 29.24
CA THR A 371 8.76 32.80 29.12
C THR A 371 8.19 33.08 27.72
N PHE A 372 7.69 32.06 27.06
CA PHE A 372 7.13 32.12 25.70
C PHE A 372 5.76 31.43 25.68
N THR A 373 4.82 31.92 24.86
CA THR A 373 3.47 31.36 24.76
C THR A 373 3.10 31.06 23.31
N PHE A 374 2.61 29.85 23.04
CA PHE A 374 2.23 29.37 21.71
C PHE A 374 0.80 28.84 21.70
N ALA A 375 0.16 28.85 20.53
CA ALA A 375 -1.14 28.20 20.32
C ALA A 375 -1.01 26.67 20.10
N THR A 376 0.14 26.24 19.57
CA THR A 376 0.49 24.83 19.32
C THR A 376 1.36 24.28 20.43
N ALA A 377 1.35 22.96 20.59
CA ALA A 377 2.22 22.28 21.56
C ALA A 377 3.69 22.25 21.11
N ASP A 378 3.96 22.38 19.80
CA ASP A 378 5.30 22.65 19.26
C ASP A 378 5.66 24.13 19.39
N ALA A 379 6.89 24.40 19.85
CA ALA A 379 7.40 25.72 20.20
C ALA A 379 8.80 25.97 19.65
N TYR A 380 9.05 27.21 19.21
CA TYR A 380 10.32 27.69 18.69
C TYR A 380 10.76 28.94 19.47
N PHE A 381 11.94 28.89 20.09
CA PHE A 381 12.48 29.92 20.97
C PHE A 381 13.57 30.73 20.27
N SER A 382 13.62 32.02 20.56
CA SER A 382 14.67 32.95 20.14
C SER A 382 15.12 33.83 21.30
N GLY A 383 16.27 34.51 21.14
CA GLY A 383 16.83 35.37 22.19
C GLY A 383 17.51 34.61 23.33
N LEU A 384 17.90 33.35 23.12
CA LEU A 384 18.64 32.57 24.11
C LEU A 384 20.09 33.04 24.21
N SER A 385 20.68 32.92 25.39
CA SER A 385 22.10 33.16 25.62
C SER A 385 22.94 32.00 25.07
N PRO A 386 24.02 32.26 24.33
CA PRO A 386 24.94 31.22 23.87
C PRO A 386 25.66 30.48 25.00
N GLY A 387 26.10 29.24 24.73
CA GLY A 387 26.86 28.40 25.67
C GLY A 387 26.11 28.02 26.95
N THR A 388 24.79 28.24 26.98
CA THR A 388 23.99 28.21 28.20
C THR A 388 23.09 26.98 28.20
N THR A 389 23.14 26.21 29.27
CA THR A 389 22.20 25.10 29.48
C THR A 389 20.90 25.66 30.03
N TYR A 390 19.79 25.43 29.31
CA TYR A 390 18.45 25.81 29.70
C TYR A 390 17.66 24.61 30.17
N LYS A 391 17.04 24.73 31.34
CA LYS A 391 15.96 23.86 31.80
C LYS A 391 14.63 24.37 31.23
N VAL A 392 13.92 23.49 30.55
CA VAL A 392 12.64 23.74 29.89
C VAL A 392 11.51 23.14 30.73
N THR A 393 10.49 23.94 31.03
CA THR A 393 9.21 23.48 31.57
C THR A 393 8.09 24.00 30.70
N VAL A 394 7.09 23.17 30.43
CA VAL A 394 5.88 23.57 29.68
C VAL A 394 4.68 23.58 30.60
N THR A 395 3.74 24.51 30.40
CA THR A 395 2.44 24.56 31.06
C THR A 395 1.36 24.63 29.98
N GLY A 396 0.46 23.64 29.96
CA GLY A 396 -0.75 23.70 29.15
C GLY A 396 -1.76 24.62 29.82
N ILE A 397 -2.37 25.53 29.06
CA ILE A 397 -3.42 26.42 29.52
C ILE A 397 -4.71 26.04 28.80
N SER A 398 -5.72 25.63 29.55
CA SER A 398 -7.03 25.23 29.03
C SER A 398 -7.87 26.43 28.57
N GLN A 399 -9.01 26.16 27.92
CA GLN A 399 -9.93 27.22 27.47
C GLN A 399 -10.50 28.07 28.62
N ASN A 400 -10.68 27.49 29.80
CA ASN A 400 -11.10 28.15 31.04
C ASN A 400 -9.92 28.75 31.84
N GLY A 401 -8.68 28.73 31.31
CA GLY A 401 -7.52 29.36 31.94
C GLY A 401 -6.82 28.52 33.03
N GLU A 402 -7.27 27.30 33.31
CA GLU A 402 -6.56 26.39 34.21
C GLU A 402 -5.20 26.00 33.63
N ARG A 403 -4.24 25.78 34.52
CA ARG A 403 -2.82 25.60 34.18
C ARG A 403 -2.34 24.22 34.62
N THR A 404 -1.90 23.41 33.66
CA THR A 404 -1.36 22.06 33.90
C THR A 404 0.13 22.03 33.56
N GLU A 405 0.98 21.77 34.54
CA GLU A 405 2.42 21.58 34.30
C GLU A 405 2.70 20.29 33.52
N GLY A 406 3.63 20.37 32.59
CA GLY A 406 4.06 19.25 31.77
C GLY A 406 5.07 18.34 32.47
N LEU A 407 4.83 17.03 32.40
CA LEU A 407 5.73 15.99 32.86
C LEU A 407 6.88 15.79 31.86
N GLY A 408 8.12 15.68 32.38
CA GLY A 408 9.29 15.38 31.57
C GLY A 408 10.42 14.77 32.40
N THR A 409 11.26 13.95 31.79
CA THR A 409 12.44 13.36 32.44
C THR A 409 13.64 14.33 32.36
N GLN A 410 14.57 14.27 33.33
CA GLN A 410 15.69 15.22 33.41
C GLN A 410 16.53 15.31 32.12
N ALA A 411 16.64 14.23 31.35
CA ALA A 411 17.35 14.19 30.06
C ALA A 411 16.58 14.79 28.87
N ARG A 412 15.26 15.07 29.00
CA ARG A 412 14.41 15.66 27.95
C ARG A 412 13.96 17.10 28.26
N VAL A 413 14.12 17.54 29.52
CA VAL A 413 13.80 18.90 29.99
C VAL A 413 15.01 19.85 29.98
N GLN A 414 16.14 19.49 29.34
CA GLN A 414 17.30 20.38 29.24
C GLN A 414 17.93 20.33 27.84
N PHE A 415 18.43 21.48 27.39
CA PHE A 415 19.32 21.58 26.24
C PHE A 415 20.37 22.67 26.45
N THR A 416 21.54 22.52 25.83
CA THR A 416 22.62 23.51 25.87
C THR A 416 22.70 24.21 24.52
N THR A 417 22.59 25.54 24.51
CA THR A 417 22.89 26.33 23.31
C THR A 417 24.39 26.24 23.01
N PRO A 418 24.81 26.08 21.74
CA PRO A 418 26.22 26.20 21.36
C PRO A 418 26.83 27.53 21.84
N ALA A 419 28.13 27.52 22.14
CA ALA A 419 28.85 28.73 22.57
C ALA A 419 28.76 29.86 21.53
N GLY A 420 28.81 31.10 22.01
CA GLY A 420 28.81 32.30 21.19
C GLY A 420 30.20 32.92 21.11
N PHE A 421 30.35 33.91 20.24
CA PHE A 421 31.61 34.64 20.09
C PHE A 421 31.94 35.42 21.36
N MET A 422 33.16 35.27 21.85
CA MET A 422 33.73 36.06 22.95
C MET A 422 34.89 36.89 22.41
N LEU A 423 34.91 38.20 22.65
CA LEU A 423 36.13 39.00 22.56
C LEU A 423 37.04 38.60 23.73
N THR A 424 38.21 38.04 23.43
CA THR A 424 39.12 37.43 24.41
C THR A 424 40.31 38.32 24.77
N SER A 425 40.66 39.31 23.94
CA SER A 425 41.53 40.42 24.36
C SER A 425 41.29 41.69 23.56
N ALA A 426 41.69 42.83 24.13
CA ALA A 426 41.89 44.09 23.42
C ALA A 426 43.12 44.80 24.02
N THR A 427 44.10 45.14 23.17
CA THR A 427 45.37 45.77 23.55
C THR A 427 45.70 46.93 22.62
N ALA A 428 46.03 48.09 23.18
CA ALA A 428 46.55 49.21 22.39
C ALA A 428 47.93 48.85 21.82
N THR A 429 48.12 49.05 20.52
CA THR A 429 49.38 48.81 19.80
C THR A 429 50.03 50.11 19.32
N GLY A 430 49.37 51.26 19.52
CA GLY A 430 49.88 52.59 19.28
C GLY A 430 48.90 53.67 19.78
N PRO A 431 49.23 54.96 19.62
CA PRO A 431 48.41 56.07 20.14
C PRO A 431 47.05 56.23 19.44
N THR A 432 46.88 55.64 18.25
CA THR A 432 45.62 55.62 17.48
C THR A 432 45.22 54.21 17.03
N THR A 433 45.91 53.17 17.50
CA THR A 433 45.77 51.79 17.02
C THR A 433 45.70 50.79 18.17
N GLY A 434 44.84 49.78 18.00
CA GLY A 434 44.72 48.66 18.93
C GLY A 434 44.37 47.38 18.19
N ALA A 435 44.74 46.25 18.78
CA ALA A 435 44.42 44.91 18.32
C ALA A 435 43.43 44.26 19.28
N ALA A 436 42.43 43.57 18.76
CA ALA A 436 41.49 42.78 19.55
C ALA A 436 41.39 41.37 18.97
N THR A 437 41.28 40.36 19.85
CA THR A 437 41.07 38.96 19.45
C THR A 437 39.72 38.47 19.95
N ALA A 438 39.13 37.54 19.20
CA ALA A 438 37.89 36.87 19.56
C ALA A 438 37.99 35.37 19.25
N THR A 439 37.20 34.56 19.96
CA THR A 439 37.16 33.11 19.78
C THR A 439 35.76 32.66 19.35
N ALA A 440 35.69 31.70 18.42
CA ALA A 440 34.47 31.30 17.72
C ALA A 440 34.39 29.78 17.54
N PRO A 441 33.23 29.13 17.78
CA PRO A 441 32.96 27.78 17.29
C PRO A 441 32.53 27.80 15.82
N ALA A 442 32.72 26.70 15.10
CA ALA A 442 32.49 26.61 13.67
C ALA A 442 31.00 26.83 13.28
N GLY A 443 30.73 27.95 12.60
CA GLY A 443 29.41 28.34 12.09
C GLY A 443 29.46 29.77 11.53
N ALA A 444 28.76 30.04 10.42
CA ALA A 444 29.04 31.21 9.58
C ALA A 444 28.15 32.45 9.87
N PHE A 445 28.79 33.62 10.02
CA PHE A 445 28.17 34.93 10.30
C PHE A 445 28.84 36.04 9.45
N PHE A 446 28.05 37.05 9.01
CA PHE A 446 28.37 37.86 7.81
C PHE A 446 28.61 39.35 8.00
N LYS A 447 28.48 39.93 9.19
CA LYS A 447 28.86 41.33 9.44
C LYS A 447 29.36 41.52 10.86
N TYR A 448 30.41 42.31 11.01
CA TYR A 448 30.96 42.76 12.29
C TYR A 448 31.05 44.29 12.29
N ASN A 449 30.71 44.91 13.41
CA ASN A 449 31.03 46.31 13.72
C ASN A 449 32.10 46.31 14.82
N VAL A 450 33.27 46.90 14.56
CA VAL A 450 34.27 47.16 15.60
C VAL A 450 34.23 48.64 15.96
N THR A 451 33.98 48.94 17.23
CA THR A 451 34.04 50.29 17.82
C THR A 451 35.10 50.32 18.92
N VAL A 452 35.65 51.50 19.19
CA VAL A 452 36.63 51.76 20.26
C VAL A 452 36.03 52.80 21.20
N GLU A 453 36.10 52.58 22.52
CA GLU A 453 35.89 53.64 23.52
C GLU A 453 37.24 54.01 24.14
N GLY A 454 37.58 55.30 24.16
CA GLY A 454 38.63 55.83 25.01
C GLY A 454 38.07 56.08 26.41
N ILE A 455 38.81 55.70 27.45
CA ILE A 455 38.48 56.05 28.85
C ILE A 455 39.56 57.00 29.36
N SER A 456 39.16 58.20 29.79
CA SER A 456 40.08 59.19 30.36
C SER A 456 40.61 58.73 31.73
N LYS A 457 41.69 59.38 32.22
CA LYS A 457 42.18 59.18 33.60
C LYS A 457 41.14 59.54 34.67
N THR A 458 40.08 60.27 34.34
CA THR A 458 38.95 60.60 35.21
C THR A 458 37.76 59.64 35.06
N GLY A 459 37.91 58.55 34.30
CA GLY A 459 36.88 57.52 34.11
C GLY A 459 35.80 57.88 33.08
N GLN A 460 35.91 59.03 32.40
CA GLN A 460 34.93 59.46 31.41
C GLN A 460 35.16 58.70 30.09
N ARG A 461 34.09 58.10 29.56
CA ARG A 461 34.13 57.32 28.31
C ARG A 461 33.83 58.22 27.11
N THR A 462 34.57 58.02 26.02
CA THR A 462 34.36 58.72 24.76
C THR A 462 34.39 57.72 23.62
N ALA A 463 33.30 57.62 22.86
CA ALA A 463 33.21 56.75 21.70
C ALA A 463 34.11 57.29 20.57
N GLY A 464 34.94 56.41 20.00
CA GLY A 464 35.75 56.69 18.82
C GLY A 464 34.87 56.88 17.58
N GLN A 465 35.20 57.86 16.74
CA GLN A 465 34.32 58.36 15.69
C GLN A 465 34.14 57.43 14.47
N ASN A 466 34.84 56.29 14.41
CA ASN A 466 34.78 55.36 13.28
C ASN A 466 34.32 53.96 13.70
N THR A 467 33.46 53.35 12.89
CA THR A 467 33.10 51.93 12.97
C THR A 467 33.67 51.22 11.75
N LEU A 468 34.54 50.23 11.95
CA LEU A 468 35.01 49.38 10.86
C LEU A 468 34.03 48.23 10.64
N GLN A 469 33.60 48.06 9.38
CA GLN A 469 32.73 46.96 8.95
C GLN A 469 33.46 46.01 8.03
N PHE A 470 33.31 44.70 8.26
CA PHE A 470 33.71 43.68 7.30
C PHE A 470 32.65 42.57 7.17
N THR A 471 32.53 42.04 5.96
CA THR A 471 31.62 40.95 5.58
C THR A 471 32.39 39.67 5.32
N THR A 472 31.89 38.52 5.78
CA THR A 472 32.48 37.22 5.39
C THR A 472 31.97 36.79 4.01
N PRO A 473 32.73 35.94 3.28
CA PRO A 473 32.29 35.39 2.00
C PRO A 473 31.05 34.50 2.18
N ALA A 474 30.06 34.63 1.29
CA ALA A 474 28.92 33.71 1.22
C ALA A 474 29.38 32.25 1.06
N SER A 475 28.67 31.29 1.66
CA SER A 475 28.95 29.86 1.54
C SER A 475 27.73 29.05 1.09
N VAL A 476 27.99 27.86 0.54
CA VAL A 476 26.99 26.90 0.08
C VAL A 476 27.40 25.50 0.53
N HIS A 477 26.45 24.71 1.03
CA HIS A 477 26.66 23.40 1.63
C HIS A 477 25.64 22.41 1.06
N LEU A 478 26.04 21.19 0.68
CA LEU A 478 25.10 20.12 0.32
C LEU A 478 24.47 19.53 1.58
N GLU A 479 23.17 19.74 1.76
CA GLU A 479 22.39 19.15 2.84
C GLU A 479 21.99 17.69 2.53
N SER A 480 21.63 17.40 1.28
CA SER A 480 21.30 16.03 0.87
C SER A 480 21.53 15.76 -0.62
N ALA A 481 21.77 14.48 -0.93
CA ALA A 481 21.73 13.95 -2.29
C ALA A 481 21.10 12.55 -2.23
N GLN A 482 19.89 12.39 -2.76
CA GLN A 482 19.10 11.16 -2.64
C GLN A 482 18.55 10.70 -3.99
N ALA A 483 18.67 9.41 -4.28
CA ALA A 483 18.14 8.83 -5.50
C ALA A 483 16.61 8.68 -5.45
N THR A 484 15.92 9.23 -6.43
CA THR A 484 14.45 9.16 -6.58
C THR A 484 14.01 8.04 -7.51
N SER A 485 14.91 7.55 -8.37
CA SER A 485 14.75 6.34 -9.16
C SER A 485 16.12 5.75 -9.48
N SER A 486 16.19 4.66 -10.27
CA SER A 486 17.45 4.13 -10.79
C SER A 486 18.20 5.07 -11.74
N THR A 487 17.59 6.16 -12.24
CA THR A 487 18.22 7.10 -13.19
C THR A 487 18.04 8.58 -12.84
N THR A 488 17.37 8.88 -11.72
CA THR A 488 17.09 10.24 -11.25
C THR A 488 17.38 10.37 -9.76
N ALA A 489 17.79 11.56 -9.34
CA ALA A 489 18.03 11.91 -7.95
C ALA A 489 17.61 13.36 -7.70
N THR A 490 17.56 13.73 -6.42
CA THR A 490 17.41 15.12 -5.98
C THR A 490 18.63 15.46 -5.14
N ALA A 491 19.19 16.66 -5.32
CA ALA A 491 20.19 17.21 -4.42
C ALA A 491 19.71 18.57 -3.91
N THR A 492 19.93 18.83 -2.63
CA THR A 492 19.55 20.05 -1.94
C THR A 492 20.78 20.63 -1.27
N ALA A 493 20.98 21.93 -1.45
CA ALA A 493 22.00 22.71 -0.78
C ALA A 493 21.36 23.76 0.12
N THR A 494 22.05 24.12 1.19
CA THR A 494 21.77 25.30 2.01
C THR A 494 22.77 26.40 1.68
N THR A 495 22.39 27.65 1.91
CA THR A 495 23.25 28.81 1.70
C THR A 495 23.28 29.70 2.92
N GLN A 496 24.43 30.30 3.15
CA GLN A 496 24.64 31.20 4.27
C GLN A 496 25.24 32.51 3.73
N PRO A 497 24.53 33.65 3.85
CA PRO A 497 23.13 33.79 4.27
C PRO A 497 22.16 33.09 3.30
N ALA A 498 20.95 32.80 3.77
CA ALA A 498 19.92 32.16 2.94
C ALA A 498 19.61 33.02 1.70
N GLY A 499 19.72 32.42 0.51
CA GLY A 499 19.52 33.13 -0.76
C GLY A 499 20.74 33.93 -1.25
N ALA A 500 21.94 33.69 -0.70
CA ALA A 500 23.17 34.39 -1.11
C ALA A 500 23.52 34.26 -2.61
N PHE A 501 23.10 33.16 -3.26
CA PHE A 501 23.38 32.91 -4.66
C PHE A 501 22.09 32.85 -5.49
N PRO A 502 21.95 33.66 -6.57
CA PRO A 502 20.83 33.55 -7.52
C PRO A 502 20.87 32.29 -8.40
N GLN A 503 22.01 31.60 -8.48
CA GLN A 503 22.20 30.39 -9.27
C GLN A 503 23.13 29.39 -8.58
N TYR A 504 22.95 28.12 -8.90
CA TYR A 504 23.68 26.98 -8.38
C TYR A 504 24.14 26.09 -9.53
N MET A 505 25.30 25.45 -9.40
CA MET A 505 25.80 24.44 -10.33
C MET A 505 26.13 23.16 -9.57
N TYR A 506 25.31 22.13 -9.74
CA TYR A 506 25.57 20.81 -9.16
C TYR A 506 26.39 19.98 -10.13
N SER A 507 27.54 19.47 -9.70
CA SER A 507 28.44 18.68 -10.53
C SER A 507 28.57 17.26 -9.99
N LEU A 508 28.33 16.27 -10.85
CA LEU A 508 28.36 14.85 -10.51
C LEU A 508 29.49 14.14 -11.25
N ARG A 509 30.39 13.52 -10.51
CA ARG A 509 31.48 12.68 -11.04
C ARG A 509 31.28 11.23 -10.62
N LYS A 510 31.21 10.33 -11.60
CA LYS A 510 31.03 8.89 -11.34
C LYS A 510 32.26 8.31 -10.61
N LEU A 511 32.02 7.70 -9.45
CA LEU A 511 33.07 7.11 -8.62
C LEU A 511 33.70 5.91 -9.35
N GLY A 512 35.03 5.80 -9.29
CA GLY A 512 35.79 4.80 -10.06
C GLY A 512 36.02 5.13 -11.54
N CYS A 513 35.50 6.25 -12.07
CA CYS A 513 35.77 6.68 -13.45
C CYS A 513 36.47 8.05 -13.50
N ILE A 514 37.81 8.02 -13.45
CA ILE A 514 38.64 9.23 -13.42
C ILE A 514 38.51 10.05 -14.72
N THR A 515 38.38 9.37 -15.86
CA THR A 515 38.25 9.97 -17.20
C THR A 515 36.82 10.38 -17.59
N CYS A 516 35.81 10.07 -16.78
CA CYS A 516 34.42 10.48 -17.06
C CYS A 516 34.27 11.99 -16.94
N LYS A 517 33.57 12.61 -17.91
CA LYS A 517 33.15 14.01 -17.85
C LYS A 517 32.13 14.19 -16.72
N SER A 518 32.29 15.24 -15.89
CA SER A 518 31.28 15.58 -14.88
C SER A 518 29.94 15.93 -15.54
N LEU A 519 28.84 15.43 -14.97
CA LEU A 519 27.48 15.81 -15.31
C LEU A 519 27.13 17.07 -14.52
N ASN A 520 26.77 18.15 -15.22
CA ASN A 520 26.56 19.45 -14.61
C ASN A 520 25.09 19.87 -14.73
N PHE A 521 24.48 20.26 -13.61
CA PHE A 521 23.07 20.61 -13.50
C PHE A 521 22.94 22.02 -12.91
N PRO A 522 22.68 23.06 -13.74
CA PRO A 522 22.36 24.39 -13.23
C PRO A 522 20.97 24.40 -12.57
N SER A 523 20.82 25.17 -11.50
CA SER A 523 19.53 25.48 -10.88
C SER A 523 19.46 26.95 -10.46
N SER A 524 18.27 27.55 -10.53
CA SER A 524 17.98 28.86 -9.92
C SER A 524 17.58 28.75 -8.44
N THR A 525 17.35 27.54 -7.95
CA THR A 525 16.96 27.27 -6.55
C THR A 525 18.00 26.36 -5.88
N ALA A 526 18.01 26.38 -4.55
CA ALA A 526 18.91 25.57 -3.75
C ALA A 526 18.51 24.07 -3.70
N THR A 527 17.68 23.60 -4.63
CA THR A 527 17.39 22.17 -4.87
C THR A 527 17.40 21.92 -6.38
N VAL A 528 17.90 20.77 -6.81
CA VAL A 528 17.96 20.38 -8.22
C VAL A 528 17.49 18.94 -8.43
N LYS A 529 16.79 18.72 -9.54
CA LYS A 529 16.47 17.37 -10.03
C LYS A 529 17.57 16.89 -10.98
N LEU A 530 18.33 15.90 -10.53
CA LEU A 530 19.41 15.26 -11.27
C LEU A 530 18.82 14.17 -12.16
N ASN A 531 19.01 14.27 -13.47
CA ASN A 531 18.47 13.32 -14.45
C ASN A 531 19.59 12.71 -15.31
N GLY A 532 19.35 11.52 -15.87
CA GLY A 532 20.32 10.87 -16.77
C GLY A 532 21.48 10.20 -16.03
N LEU A 533 21.28 9.82 -14.77
CA LEU A 533 22.25 9.07 -13.98
C LEU A 533 22.19 7.57 -14.34
N GLU A 534 23.32 6.88 -14.19
CA GLU A 534 23.42 5.46 -14.51
C GLU A 534 22.93 4.58 -13.35
N PRO A 535 22.09 3.56 -13.61
CA PRO A 535 21.63 2.64 -12.56
C PRO A 535 22.75 1.87 -11.90
N GLY A 536 22.72 1.79 -10.56
CA GLY A 536 23.75 1.14 -9.76
C GLY A 536 25.10 1.86 -9.71
N ALA A 537 25.26 3.02 -10.36
CA ALA A 537 26.47 3.82 -10.26
C ALA A 537 26.50 4.65 -8.97
N MET A 538 27.71 4.86 -8.44
CA MET A 538 27.96 5.82 -7.37
C MET A 538 28.50 7.13 -7.98
N TYR A 539 28.05 8.27 -7.47
CA TYR A 539 28.50 9.59 -7.89
C TYR A 539 28.97 10.39 -6.67
N ASN A 540 30.10 11.09 -6.82
CA ASN A 540 30.45 12.21 -5.97
C ASN A 540 29.68 13.44 -6.46
N VAL A 541 28.90 14.04 -5.58
CA VAL A 541 28.08 15.24 -5.82
C VAL A 541 28.77 16.43 -5.17
N THR A 542 29.06 17.48 -5.93
CA THR A 542 29.49 18.79 -5.44
C THR A 542 28.51 19.87 -5.91
N VAL A 543 28.54 21.04 -5.26
CA VAL A 543 27.76 22.23 -5.66
C VAL A 543 28.68 23.44 -5.74
N GLU A 544 28.36 24.39 -6.61
CA GLU A 544 28.92 25.74 -6.62
C GLU A 544 27.78 26.76 -6.56
N GLY A 545 27.91 27.79 -5.73
CA GLY A 545 27.04 28.96 -5.73
C GLY A 545 27.57 29.99 -6.72
N ILE A 546 26.70 30.59 -7.53
CA ILE A 546 27.07 31.57 -8.55
C ILE A 546 26.41 32.91 -8.19
N SER A 547 27.24 33.94 -7.99
CA SER A 547 26.79 35.30 -7.61
C SER A 547 26.11 36.04 -8.77
N LYS A 548 25.47 37.19 -8.48
CA LYS A 548 24.95 38.10 -9.52
C LYS A 548 26.01 38.63 -10.48
N THR A 549 27.29 38.61 -10.10
CA THR A 549 28.44 39.01 -10.93
C THR A 549 29.08 37.83 -11.67
N GLY A 550 28.51 36.63 -11.57
CA GLY A 550 29.04 35.41 -12.20
C GLY A 550 30.20 34.76 -11.43
N GLN A 551 30.59 35.31 -10.27
CA GLN A 551 31.63 34.73 -9.43
C GLN A 551 31.15 33.40 -8.83
N ARG A 552 31.98 32.36 -8.93
CA ARG A 552 31.68 31.03 -8.39
C ARG A 552 32.30 30.84 -7.01
N THR A 553 31.50 30.33 -6.09
CA THR A 553 31.91 29.88 -4.77
C THR A 553 31.71 28.37 -4.69
N PRO A 554 32.78 27.56 -4.60
CA PRO A 554 32.66 26.12 -4.36
C PRO A 554 31.95 25.83 -3.05
N GLY A 555 31.18 24.75 -3.01
CA GLY A 555 30.61 24.22 -1.78
C GLY A 555 31.68 23.66 -0.85
N ASP A 556 31.42 23.74 0.45
CA ASP A 556 32.34 23.31 1.51
C ASP A 556 32.39 21.78 1.72
N ASN A 557 31.47 21.03 1.11
CA ASN A 557 31.38 19.58 1.22
C ASN A 557 31.08 18.86 -0.12
N MET A 558 31.08 17.53 -0.05
CA MET A 558 30.79 16.62 -1.16
C MET A 558 30.00 15.44 -0.61
N LEU A 559 28.89 15.06 -1.25
CA LEU A 559 28.06 13.92 -0.86
C LEU A 559 28.23 12.75 -1.84
N GLN A 560 28.12 11.52 -1.34
CA GLN A 560 28.05 10.33 -2.20
C GLN A 560 26.58 9.98 -2.48
N LEU A 561 26.25 9.87 -3.76
CA LEU A 561 24.95 9.45 -4.27
C LEU A 561 25.07 8.08 -4.92
N THR A 562 24.48 7.07 -4.27
CA THR A 562 24.40 5.70 -4.81
C THR A 562 23.07 5.50 -5.53
N MET A 563 23.11 5.25 -6.83
CA MET A 563 21.91 4.99 -7.63
C MET A 563 21.39 3.57 -7.39
N PRO A 564 20.06 3.36 -7.21
CA PRO A 564 19.46 2.04 -7.19
C PRO A 564 19.77 1.25 -8.46
N ALA A 565 19.93 -0.07 -8.32
CA ALA A 565 20.09 -0.96 -9.46
C ALA A 565 18.88 -0.91 -10.41
N GLY A 566 19.16 -0.85 -11.70
CA GLY A 566 18.16 -0.75 -12.75
C GLY A 566 17.75 -2.11 -13.29
N LEU A 567 16.48 -2.25 -13.65
CA LEU A 567 15.94 -3.44 -14.28
C LEU A 567 15.03 -3.03 -15.43
N ARG A 568 15.19 -3.61 -16.62
CA ARG A 568 14.36 -3.29 -17.80
C ARG A 568 14.09 -4.55 -18.62
N LEU A 569 12.85 -4.77 -19.04
CA LEU A 569 12.52 -5.76 -20.07
C LEU A 569 13.12 -5.33 -21.41
N THR A 570 13.91 -6.20 -22.03
CA THR A 570 14.49 -6.04 -23.36
C THR A 570 13.78 -6.86 -24.42
N GLN A 571 13.09 -7.93 -24.03
CA GLN A 571 12.27 -8.74 -24.92
C GLN A 571 11.04 -9.30 -24.21
N ALA A 572 9.89 -9.26 -24.88
CA ALA A 572 8.76 -10.16 -24.62
C ALA A 572 8.25 -10.61 -26.00
N LYS A 573 8.25 -11.91 -26.27
CA LYS A 573 7.92 -12.45 -27.59
C LYS A 573 7.12 -13.74 -27.44
N ALA A 574 6.01 -13.86 -28.17
CA ALA A 574 5.32 -15.15 -28.28
C ALA A 574 6.21 -16.15 -29.05
N THR A 575 6.36 -17.35 -28.50
CA THR A 575 7.07 -18.48 -29.10
C THR A 575 6.13 -19.58 -29.58
N GLY A 576 4.84 -19.49 -29.22
CA GLY A 576 3.79 -20.39 -29.68
C GLY A 576 2.39 -19.86 -29.40
N TYR A 577 1.40 -20.76 -29.52
CA TYR A 577 0.00 -20.47 -29.21
C TYR A 577 -0.25 -20.31 -27.70
N THR A 578 0.52 -20.99 -26.86
CA THR A 578 0.36 -20.98 -25.39
C THR A 578 1.66 -20.63 -24.66
N THR A 579 2.67 -20.16 -25.40
CA THR A 579 4.03 -19.93 -24.89
C THR A 579 4.66 -18.62 -25.40
N GLY A 580 5.56 -18.08 -24.60
CA GLY A 580 6.39 -16.93 -24.94
C GLY A 580 7.73 -16.95 -24.21
N THR A 581 8.62 -16.01 -24.54
CA THR A 581 9.83 -15.71 -23.78
C THR A 581 9.79 -14.29 -23.26
N ALA A 582 10.37 -14.06 -22.09
CA ALA A 582 10.70 -12.74 -21.59
C ALA A 582 12.18 -12.66 -21.19
N THR A 583 12.82 -11.55 -21.54
CA THR A 583 14.21 -11.24 -21.21
C THR A 583 14.27 -9.82 -20.66
N ALA A 584 15.06 -9.66 -19.62
CA ALA A 584 15.39 -8.39 -18.98
C ALA A 584 16.89 -8.15 -19.02
N THR A 585 17.29 -6.92 -18.70
CA THR A 585 18.67 -6.54 -18.42
C THR A 585 18.70 -5.89 -17.05
N ALA A 586 19.61 -6.38 -16.20
CA ALA A 586 19.97 -5.79 -14.92
C ALA A 586 21.15 -4.83 -15.11
N LEU A 587 21.17 -3.73 -14.36
CA LEU A 587 22.25 -2.75 -14.34
C LEU A 587 22.59 -2.40 -12.87
N PRO A 588 23.76 -2.82 -12.34
CA PRO A 588 24.73 -3.74 -12.95
C PRO A 588 24.15 -5.15 -13.17
N SER A 589 24.81 -5.95 -14.01
CA SER A 589 24.32 -7.25 -14.50
C SER A 589 24.13 -8.32 -13.42
N ASP A 590 24.79 -8.16 -12.28
CA ASP A 590 24.79 -9.06 -11.12
C ASP A 590 23.95 -8.54 -9.93
N ALA A 591 23.27 -7.40 -10.08
CA ALA A 591 22.52 -6.75 -8.99
C ALA A 591 21.39 -7.61 -8.38
N PHE A 592 20.83 -8.55 -9.14
CA PHE A 592 19.69 -9.37 -8.74
C PHE A 592 20.01 -10.86 -8.80
N THR A 593 19.67 -11.58 -7.74
CA THR A 593 19.82 -13.04 -7.61
C THR A 593 18.57 -13.83 -7.98
N LYS A 594 17.45 -13.14 -8.20
CA LYS A 594 16.16 -13.72 -8.57
C LYS A 594 15.36 -12.72 -9.40
N PHE A 595 14.67 -13.22 -10.42
CA PHE A 595 13.78 -12.47 -11.29
C PHE A 595 12.40 -13.12 -11.26
N VAL A 596 11.33 -12.32 -11.22
CA VAL A 596 9.94 -12.78 -11.28
C VAL A 596 9.26 -12.05 -12.43
N PHE A 597 8.89 -12.79 -13.46
CA PHE A 597 8.16 -12.26 -14.62
C PHE A 597 6.66 -12.48 -14.39
N THR A 598 5.88 -11.40 -14.42
CA THR A 598 4.43 -11.46 -14.21
C THR A 598 3.70 -11.12 -15.50
N VAL A 599 2.77 -11.98 -15.89
CA VAL A 599 2.03 -11.94 -17.15
C VAL A 599 0.53 -11.79 -16.87
N THR A 600 -0.10 -10.78 -17.46
CA THR A 600 -1.53 -10.44 -17.26
C THR A 600 -2.22 -10.13 -18.58
N LYS A 601 -3.50 -10.51 -18.76
CA LYS A 601 -4.24 -10.21 -20.00
C LYS A 601 -4.41 -8.70 -20.16
N ALA A 602 -4.06 -8.17 -21.33
CA ALA A 602 -3.98 -6.72 -21.58
C ALA A 602 -5.33 -5.98 -21.67
N ARG A 603 -6.45 -6.72 -21.68
CA ARG A 603 -7.84 -6.20 -21.68
C ARG A 603 -8.74 -7.02 -20.74
N CYS A 604 -8.27 -7.26 -19.53
CA CYS A 604 -9.12 -7.82 -18.48
C CYS A 604 -10.13 -6.75 -18.01
N THR A 605 -11.42 -7.04 -18.12
CA THR A 605 -12.53 -6.12 -17.77
C THR A 605 -13.17 -6.43 -16.41
N VAL A 606 -12.76 -7.51 -15.72
CA VAL A 606 -13.33 -7.95 -14.45
C VAL A 606 -12.21 -8.33 -13.47
N PRO A 607 -11.96 -7.55 -12.39
CA PRO A 607 -11.00 -7.89 -11.35
C PRO A 607 -11.48 -9.02 -10.41
N PRO A 608 -10.58 -9.78 -9.76
CA PRO A 608 -9.12 -9.76 -9.94
C PRO A 608 -8.70 -10.52 -11.20
N CYS A 609 -7.90 -9.87 -12.03
CA CYS A 609 -7.41 -10.47 -13.28
C CYS A 609 -6.43 -11.61 -12.97
N PRO A 610 -6.61 -12.83 -13.52
CA PRO A 610 -5.67 -13.93 -13.34
C PRO A 610 -4.27 -13.53 -13.80
N THR A 611 -3.27 -13.68 -12.91
CA THR A 611 -1.87 -13.36 -13.19
C THR A 611 -1.03 -14.63 -13.16
N LEU A 612 -0.15 -14.81 -14.14
CA LEU A 612 0.82 -15.90 -14.17
C LEU A 612 2.21 -15.35 -13.79
N ALA A 613 2.85 -15.96 -12.80
CA ALA A 613 4.15 -15.50 -12.26
C ALA A 613 5.23 -16.57 -12.44
N PHE A 614 6.31 -16.21 -13.15
CA PHE A 614 7.39 -17.11 -13.54
C PHE A 614 8.72 -16.68 -12.90
N THR A 615 9.22 -17.45 -11.94
CA THR A 615 10.49 -17.18 -11.25
C THR A 615 11.69 -17.74 -12.04
N SER A 616 12.79 -16.99 -12.10
CA SER A 616 14.08 -17.41 -12.68
C SER A 616 15.26 -16.90 -11.82
N ARG A 617 16.41 -17.57 -11.90
CA ARG A 617 17.70 -17.06 -11.39
C ARG A 617 18.48 -16.28 -12.45
N ALA A 618 18.13 -16.45 -13.73
CA ALA A 618 18.68 -15.70 -14.85
C ALA A 618 17.75 -14.51 -15.19
N PRO A 619 18.24 -13.45 -15.86
CA PRO A 619 17.41 -12.33 -16.32
C PRO A 619 16.53 -12.70 -17.52
N SER A 620 16.18 -13.97 -17.72
CA SER A 620 15.26 -14.45 -18.74
C SER A 620 14.41 -15.61 -18.20
N ASN A 621 13.23 -15.82 -18.80
CA ASN A 621 12.37 -16.95 -18.51
C ASN A 621 11.49 -17.37 -19.70
N GLN A 622 11.07 -18.64 -19.69
CA GLN A 622 10.00 -19.15 -20.55
C GLN A 622 8.66 -18.89 -19.87
N LEU A 623 7.69 -18.45 -20.67
CA LEU A 623 6.31 -18.18 -20.26
C LEU A 623 5.44 -19.28 -20.87
N THR A 624 4.67 -19.99 -20.05
CA THR A 624 3.85 -21.15 -20.46
C THR A 624 2.45 -21.05 -19.89
N GLY A 625 1.48 -21.77 -20.49
CA GLY A 625 0.08 -21.74 -20.03
C GLY A 625 -0.68 -20.46 -20.43
N LEU A 626 -0.26 -19.80 -21.50
CA LEU A 626 -0.96 -18.65 -22.09
C LEU A 626 -2.12 -19.13 -22.98
N GLU A 627 -3.15 -18.30 -23.18
CA GLU A 627 -4.26 -18.59 -24.09
C GLU A 627 -3.95 -18.13 -25.51
N PRO A 628 -4.30 -18.91 -26.57
CA PRO A 628 -4.12 -18.50 -27.96
C PRO A 628 -4.80 -17.18 -28.30
N GLY A 629 -4.21 -16.43 -29.25
CA GLY A 629 -4.70 -15.14 -29.72
C GLY A 629 -4.74 -14.01 -28.70
N THR A 630 -4.35 -14.26 -27.45
CA THR A 630 -4.52 -13.30 -26.37
C THR A 630 -3.33 -12.36 -26.26
N LYS A 631 -3.63 -11.07 -26.09
CA LYS A 631 -2.63 -10.04 -25.85
C LYS A 631 -2.33 -9.95 -24.35
N TYR A 632 -1.06 -10.10 -23.99
CA TYR A 632 -0.57 -10.07 -22.62
C TYR A 632 0.37 -8.90 -22.37
N ASN A 633 0.23 -8.30 -21.19
CA ASN A 633 1.19 -7.41 -20.57
C ASN A 633 2.19 -8.25 -19.76
N VAL A 634 3.48 -8.02 -19.96
CA VAL A 634 4.58 -8.65 -19.23
C VAL A 634 5.32 -7.59 -18.44
N THR A 635 5.54 -7.87 -17.16
CA THR A 635 6.36 -7.08 -16.24
C THR A 635 7.42 -7.97 -15.59
N VAL A 636 8.47 -7.38 -15.03
CA VAL A 636 9.53 -8.11 -14.30
C VAL A 636 9.81 -7.45 -12.95
N LEU A 637 10.19 -8.25 -11.97
CA LEU A 637 10.63 -7.84 -10.65
C LEU A 637 11.96 -8.53 -10.33
N GLY A 638 13.00 -7.76 -10.05
CA GLY A 638 14.31 -8.25 -9.60
C GLY A 638 14.36 -8.26 -8.08
N VAL A 639 15.07 -9.23 -7.50
CA VAL A 639 15.30 -9.33 -6.06
C VAL A 639 16.80 -9.48 -5.80
N THR A 640 17.35 -8.58 -4.99
CA THR A 640 18.77 -8.56 -4.61
C THR A 640 19.09 -9.65 -3.57
N LYS A 641 20.39 -9.84 -3.26
CA LYS A 641 20.84 -10.71 -2.15
C LYS A 641 20.23 -10.35 -0.80
N THR A 642 19.95 -9.06 -0.57
CA THR A 642 19.36 -8.53 0.67
C THR A 642 17.83 -8.58 0.69
N GLY A 643 17.19 -9.15 -0.34
CA GLY A 643 15.73 -9.25 -0.45
C GLY A 643 15.03 -8.00 -0.97
N GLN A 644 15.77 -6.93 -1.28
CA GLN A 644 15.22 -5.70 -1.86
C GLN A 644 14.63 -5.99 -3.25
N ARG A 645 13.44 -5.45 -3.51
CA ARG A 645 12.66 -5.71 -4.73
C ARG A 645 12.65 -4.50 -5.67
N THR A 646 13.15 -4.65 -6.89
CA THR A 646 13.15 -3.60 -7.92
C THR A 646 12.19 -3.98 -9.05
N LYS A 647 11.19 -3.14 -9.31
CA LYS A 647 10.27 -3.29 -10.46
C LYS A 647 10.98 -2.90 -11.75
N GLY A 648 10.73 -3.64 -12.82
CA GLY A 648 11.20 -3.29 -14.16
C GLY A 648 10.68 -1.93 -14.62
N ALA A 649 11.57 -1.11 -15.18
CA ALA A 649 11.31 0.25 -15.65
C ALA A 649 10.36 0.34 -16.86
N ASN A 650 9.93 -0.80 -17.41
CA ASN A 650 8.98 -0.89 -18.50
C ASN A 650 8.14 -2.17 -18.41
N MET A 651 7.01 -2.12 -19.10
CA MET A 651 6.16 -3.25 -19.44
C MET A 651 6.32 -3.52 -20.93
N MET A 652 6.38 -4.80 -21.33
CA MET A 652 6.35 -5.18 -22.74
C MET A 652 5.09 -6.00 -23.02
N GLN A 653 4.65 -6.02 -24.27
CA GLN A 653 3.48 -6.77 -24.69
C GLN A 653 3.88 -7.92 -25.63
N LEU A 654 3.25 -9.07 -25.44
CA LEU A 654 3.26 -10.16 -26.42
C LEU A 654 1.81 -10.51 -26.77
N THR A 655 1.59 -10.90 -28.02
CA THR A 655 0.33 -11.53 -28.44
C THR A 655 0.67 -12.94 -28.86
N THR A 656 0.14 -13.93 -28.16
CA THR A 656 0.22 -15.35 -28.55
C THR A 656 -0.44 -15.56 -29.91
N TYR A 657 0.02 -16.55 -30.68
CA TYR A 657 -0.54 -16.80 -32.01
C TYR A 657 -2.02 -17.20 -31.94
N MET A 658 -2.80 -16.75 -32.93
CA MET A 658 -4.26 -16.91 -33.02
C MET A 658 -4.60 -17.82 -34.21
N PHE A 659 -5.74 -18.51 -34.15
CA PHE A 659 -6.32 -19.17 -35.32
C PHE A 659 -7.84 -19.05 -35.32
N THR A 660 -8.44 -18.96 -36.51
CA THR A 660 -9.89 -18.88 -36.71
C THR A 660 -10.26 -19.90 -37.79
N VAL A 661 -11.30 -20.70 -37.55
CA VAL A 661 -11.79 -21.71 -38.49
C VAL A 661 -13.16 -21.27 -39.00
N LYS A 662 -13.36 -21.20 -40.33
CA LYS A 662 -14.68 -21.10 -40.94
C LYS A 662 -15.03 -22.43 -41.61
N LYS A 663 -16.25 -22.90 -41.37
CA LYS A 663 -16.85 -24.10 -41.97
C LYS A 663 -17.59 -23.73 -43.26
N ALA A 664 -17.43 -24.53 -44.30
CA ALA A 664 -18.32 -24.59 -45.47
C ALA A 664 -18.46 -26.05 -45.92
N LEU A 665 -19.61 -26.39 -46.51
CA LEU A 665 -20.01 -27.78 -46.77
C LEU A 665 -19.45 -28.34 -48.10
N CYS A 666 -19.37 -29.66 -48.19
CA CYS A 666 -19.07 -30.39 -49.43
C CYS A 666 -20.31 -30.43 -50.35
N PRO A 667 -20.14 -30.65 -51.66
CA PRO A 667 -20.16 -32.03 -52.16
C PRO A 667 -19.06 -32.29 -53.22
N GLY A 668 -18.30 -33.40 -53.22
CA GLY A 668 -18.39 -34.60 -52.39
C GLY A 668 -17.04 -35.26 -52.06
N CYS A 669 -15.92 -34.54 -52.07
CA CYS A 669 -14.68 -34.94 -51.37
C CYS A 669 -13.82 -33.71 -50.99
N PRO A 670 -13.17 -33.66 -49.81
CA PRO A 670 -12.52 -32.44 -49.34
C PRO A 670 -11.12 -32.23 -49.94
N LYS A 671 -10.91 -31.08 -50.56
CA LYS A 671 -9.58 -30.56 -50.87
C LYS A 671 -8.93 -30.04 -49.58
N LEU A 672 -7.97 -30.78 -49.02
CA LEU A 672 -7.24 -30.39 -47.81
C LEU A 672 -6.10 -29.41 -48.14
N GLU A 673 -6.41 -28.12 -48.17
CA GLU A 673 -5.39 -27.06 -48.27
C GLU A 673 -4.85 -26.70 -46.87
N PHE A 674 -3.58 -27.04 -46.60
CA PHE A 674 -2.88 -26.65 -45.38
C PHE A 674 -2.00 -25.42 -45.63
N ASN A 675 -2.17 -24.39 -44.79
CA ASN A 675 -1.48 -23.12 -44.94
C ASN A 675 -0.50 -22.92 -43.76
N SER A 676 0.72 -23.42 -43.92
CA SER A 676 1.71 -23.54 -42.85
C SER A 676 2.78 -22.44 -42.87
N SER A 677 3.21 -22.01 -41.68
CA SER A 677 4.42 -21.18 -41.48
C SER A 677 5.61 -21.97 -40.93
N THR A 678 5.45 -23.28 -40.66
CA THR A 678 6.51 -24.18 -40.19
C THR A 678 6.98 -25.11 -41.32
N ARG A 679 8.27 -25.47 -41.31
CA ARG A 679 8.89 -26.36 -42.32
C ARG A 679 8.49 -27.85 -42.20
N MET A 680 7.40 -28.16 -41.48
CA MET A 680 6.84 -29.50 -41.24
C MET A 680 5.31 -29.44 -41.33
N GLY A 681 4.70 -30.51 -41.82
CA GLY A 681 3.26 -30.77 -41.71
C GLY A 681 3.00 -32.26 -41.43
N THR A 682 2.08 -32.54 -40.52
CA THR A 682 1.62 -33.89 -40.16
C THR A 682 0.23 -34.09 -40.75
N PHE A 683 0.03 -35.13 -41.56
CA PHE A 683 -1.29 -35.50 -42.06
C PHE A 683 -1.92 -36.52 -41.10
N THR A 684 -3.11 -36.22 -40.57
CA THR A 684 -3.89 -37.12 -39.69
C THR A 684 -5.24 -37.45 -40.33
N GLY A 685 -5.71 -38.69 -40.18
CA GLY A 685 -7.03 -39.11 -40.69
C GLY A 685 -7.01 -39.69 -42.12
N LEU A 686 -5.84 -40.13 -42.60
CA LEU A 686 -5.73 -40.85 -43.86
C LEU A 686 -6.35 -42.25 -43.77
N ALA A 687 -6.93 -42.73 -44.86
CA ALA A 687 -7.48 -44.08 -44.93
C ALA A 687 -6.33 -45.12 -45.00
N PRO A 688 -6.42 -46.28 -44.32
CA PRO A 688 -5.45 -47.36 -44.46
C PRO A 688 -5.37 -47.88 -45.91
N ASN A 689 -4.22 -48.43 -46.31
CA ASN A 689 -3.98 -49.03 -47.62
C ASN A 689 -4.29 -48.11 -48.83
N THR A 690 -4.21 -46.79 -48.68
CA THR A 690 -4.55 -45.79 -49.71
C THR A 690 -3.33 -44.97 -50.12
N ALA A 691 -3.20 -44.66 -51.41
CA ALA A 691 -2.03 -43.96 -51.97
C ALA A 691 -2.29 -42.46 -52.20
N TYR A 692 -1.32 -41.61 -51.83
CA TYR A 692 -1.39 -40.15 -51.86
C TYR A 692 -0.11 -39.55 -52.47
N ALA A 693 -0.14 -38.32 -53.02
CA ALA A 693 0.89 -37.79 -53.92
C ALA A 693 1.09 -36.25 -53.86
N VAL A 694 2.21 -35.73 -53.30
CA VAL A 694 2.36 -34.37 -52.74
C VAL A 694 3.27 -33.41 -53.53
N THR A 695 2.82 -32.19 -53.87
CA THR A 695 3.50 -31.04 -54.54
C THR A 695 3.40 -29.72 -53.73
N VAL A 696 4.05 -28.61 -54.14
CA VAL A 696 4.10 -27.31 -53.42
C VAL A 696 4.09 -26.10 -54.38
N ALA A 697 3.47 -24.98 -54.03
CA ALA A 697 3.53 -23.71 -54.80
C ALA A 697 3.63 -22.45 -53.90
N GLY A 698 4.23 -21.39 -54.44
CA GLY A 698 4.44 -20.10 -53.76
C GLY A 698 3.45 -19.00 -54.20
N VAL A 699 3.24 -18.01 -53.32
CA VAL A 699 2.41 -16.83 -53.57
C VAL A 699 3.12 -15.58 -53.02
N ASP A 700 3.15 -14.49 -53.79
CA ASP A 700 3.77 -13.23 -53.38
C ASP A 700 2.85 -12.36 -52.49
N TRP A 701 3.41 -11.25 -51.99
CA TRP A 701 2.72 -10.27 -51.16
C TRP A 701 1.58 -9.51 -51.86
N SER A 702 1.46 -9.63 -53.19
CA SER A 702 0.33 -9.12 -54.00
C SER A 702 -0.74 -10.18 -54.31
N GLY A 703 -0.53 -11.44 -53.87
CA GLY A 703 -1.47 -12.54 -54.08
C GLY A 703 -1.28 -13.33 -55.38
N ARG A 704 -0.23 -13.07 -56.16
CA ARG A 704 0.04 -13.80 -57.41
C ARG A 704 0.81 -15.09 -57.16
N ARG A 705 0.42 -16.16 -57.86
CA ARG A 705 0.91 -17.55 -57.70
C ARG A 705 2.02 -17.88 -58.71
N THR A 706 3.03 -18.66 -58.31
CA THR A 706 4.02 -19.25 -59.21
C THR A 706 3.61 -20.66 -59.66
N GLN A 707 4.23 -21.18 -60.74
CA GLN A 707 4.12 -22.60 -61.09
C GLN A 707 4.73 -23.49 -59.98
N GLY A 708 4.21 -24.71 -59.83
CA GLY A 708 4.43 -25.59 -58.66
C GLY A 708 5.59 -26.58 -58.77
N SER A 709 5.87 -27.29 -57.66
CA SER A 709 6.94 -28.28 -57.52
C SER A 709 6.56 -29.70 -57.99
N ASN A 710 7.55 -30.59 -57.98
CA ASN A 710 7.40 -32.02 -58.22
C ASN A 710 6.51 -32.75 -57.19
N SER A 711 6.03 -33.94 -57.55
CA SER A 711 5.11 -34.78 -56.75
C SER A 711 5.80 -35.98 -56.09
N LEU A 712 5.50 -36.26 -54.81
CA LEU A 712 6.03 -37.39 -54.02
C LEU A 712 4.91 -38.31 -53.50
N GLN A 713 4.99 -39.62 -53.76
CA GLN A 713 3.90 -40.57 -53.42
C GLN A 713 4.20 -41.46 -52.21
N PHE A 714 3.16 -41.82 -51.44
CA PHE A 714 3.22 -42.81 -50.35
C PHE A 714 1.88 -43.55 -50.12
N LYS A 715 1.92 -44.70 -49.43
CA LYS A 715 0.75 -45.54 -49.10
C LYS A 715 0.73 -45.93 -47.62
N THR A 716 -0.44 -46.03 -47.00
CA THR A 716 -0.64 -46.26 -45.54
C THR A 716 -0.71 -47.76 -45.15
N PRO A 717 -0.12 -48.23 -44.03
CA PRO A 717 -0.18 -49.65 -43.58
C PRO A 717 -1.44 -50.03 -42.77
N THR A 718 -1.60 -51.32 -42.44
CA THR A 718 -2.67 -51.88 -41.58
C THR A 718 -2.28 -51.97 -40.08
N LYS A 719 -3.24 -52.27 -39.19
CA LYS A 719 -3.25 -51.88 -37.76
C LYS A 719 -3.03 -53.04 -36.75
N SER A 720 -1.99 -52.94 -35.91
CA SER A 720 -1.83 -53.62 -34.60
C SER A 720 -0.87 -52.81 -33.68
N ALA A 721 -0.73 -53.16 -32.38
CA ALA A 721 -0.29 -52.22 -31.31
C ALA A 721 1.04 -52.61 -30.55
N PRO A 722 1.33 -52.10 -29.33
CA PRO A 722 2.45 -51.19 -28.92
C PRO A 722 3.65 -51.94 -28.23
N PRO A 723 4.73 -51.37 -27.58
CA PRO A 723 4.88 -50.06 -26.89
C PRO A 723 6.16 -49.19 -27.18
N PRO A 724 7.14 -48.85 -26.27
CA PRO A 724 7.36 -47.42 -25.93
C PRO A 724 8.84 -46.90 -26.06
N PRO A 725 9.35 -45.85 -25.35
CA PRO A 725 9.96 -44.66 -26.01
C PRO A 725 11.49 -44.45 -25.72
N PRO A 726 12.23 -43.61 -26.49
CA PRO A 726 12.39 -42.18 -26.14
C PRO A 726 12.50 -41.20 -27.35
N THR A 727 12.58 -39.89 -27.06
CA THR A 727 12.58 -38.75 -28.01
C THR A 727 14.00 -38.12 -28.17
N PRO A 728 14.26 -37.06 -28.98
CA PRO A 728 14.99 -37.23 -30.25
C PRO A 728 16.26 -36.36 -30.40
N THR A 729 16.93 -36.40 -31.57
CA THR A 729 17.65 -35.23 -32.12
C THR A 729 17.74 -35.29 -33.67
N LEU A 730 17.90 -34.13 -34.33
CA LEU A 730 17.51 -33.89 -35.73
C LEU A 730 18.50 -34.32 -36.83
N LYS A 731 17.97 -34.97 -37.88
CA LYS A 731 18.27 -34.71 -39.32
C LYS A 731 17.18 -35.39 -40.19
N LEU A 732 16.75 -34.79 -41.31
CA LEU A 732 15.64 -35.32 -42.13
C LEU A 732 16.09 -35.71 -43.55
N THR A 733 15.80 -36.96 -43.94
CA THR A 733 16.32 -37.62 -45.14
C THR A 733 15.29 -38.50 -45.88
N SER A 734 14.04 -38.57 -45.44
CA SER A 734 13.00 -39.44 -46.02
C SER A 734 11.58 -38.96 -45.74
N ALA A 735 10.62 -39.45 -46.53
CA ALA A 735 9.20 -39.47 -46.18
C ALA A 735 8.79 -40.91 -45.86
N ARG A 736 8.14 -41.15 -44.72
CA ARG A 736 7.66 -42.48 -44.30
C ARG A 736 6.34 -42.33 -43.53
N ALA A 737 5.42 -43.27 -43.74
CA ALA A 737 4.26 -43.42 -42.86
C ALA A 737 4.74 -43.95 -41.50
N THR A 738 4.30 -43.33 -40.41
CA THR A 738 4.69 -43.72 -39.03
C THR A 738 3.64 -44.56 -38.33
N THR A 739 2.37 -44.44 -38.72
CA THR A 739 1.26 -45.32 -38.31
C THR A 739 0.23 -45.42 -39.47
N PRO A 740 -0.84 -46.24 -39.39
CA PRO A 740 -1.90 -46.30 -40.40
C PRO A 740 -2.54 -44.96 -40.78
N THR A 741 -2.43 -43.93 -39.93
CA THR A 741 -3.10 -42.63 -40.09
C THR A 741 -2.17 -41.41 -40.09
N THR A 742 -0.83 -41.58 -40.08
CA THR A 742 0.14 -40.46 -40.06
C THR A 742 1.37 -40.61 -40.97
N ALA A 743 1.76 -39.49 -41.61
CA ALA A 743 2.99 -39.33 -42.40
C ALA A 743 3.55 -37.89 -42.27
N ILE A 744 4.86 -37.70 -42.53
CA ILE A 744 5.61 -36.43 -42.34
C ILE A 744 6.53 -36.15 -43.56
N ALA A 745 6.69 -34.88 -43.96
CA ALA A 745 7.63 -34.40 -44.98
C ALA A 745 8.16 -32.97 -44.70
N THR A 746 9.34 -32.58 -45.24
CA THR A 746 10.05 -31.30 -44.93
C THR A 746 10.96 -30.77 -46.06
N ALA A 747 11.15 -29.43 -46.18
CA ALA A 747 12.07 -28.77 -47.13
C ALA A 747 12.63 -27.40 -46.62
N SER A 748 13.68 -26.84 -47.26
CA SER A 748 14.35 -25.59 -46.80
C SER A 748 15.15 -24.81 -47.86
N PRO A 749 15.13 -23.45 -47.83
CA PRO A 749 16.27 -22.62 -48.30
C PRO A 749 16.66 -21.41 -47.40
N GLN A 750 17.77 -20.74 -47.78
CA GLN A 750 18.43 -19.49 -47.32
C GLN A 750 18.77 -18.66 -48.59
N PRO A 751 18.91 -17.30 -48.64
CA PRO A 751 19.30 -16.32 -47.60
C PRO A 751 18.13 -15.39 -47.12
N PRO A 752 18.35 -14.36 -46.27
CA PRO A 752 17.26 -13.63 -45.61
C PRO A 752 16.66 -12.49 -46.44
N GLY A 753 15.39 -12.63 -46.84
CA GLY A 753 14.58 -11.57 -47.45
C GLY A 753 13.13 -12.00 -47.70
N ALA A 754 12.20 -11.41 -46.94
CA ALA A 754 10.74 -11.35 -47.12
C ALA A 754 10.01 -12.38 -48.03
N PHE A 755 9.59 -13.52 -47.48
CA PHE A 755 8.41 -14.29 -47.94
C PHE A 755 7.65 -14.86 -46.72
N VAL A 756 6.32 -15.04 -46.83
CA VAL A 756 5.44 -15.14 -45.65
C VAL A 756 4.69 -16.49 -45.50
N LYS A 757 4.57 -17.33 -46.55
CA LYS A 757 3.85 -18.62 -46.51
C LYS A 757 4.24 -19.59 -47.64
N TYR A 758 4.00 -20.88 -47.43
CA TYR A 758 4.15 -21.97 -48.42
C TYR A 758 2.89 -22.84 -48.46
N ASN A 759 2.40 -23.22 -49.65
CA ASN A 759 1.21 -24.07 -49.82
C ASN A 759 1.57 -25.41 -50.49
N VAL A 760 1.04 -26.51 -49.96
CA VAL A 760 1.26 -27.90 -50.43
C VAL A 760 -0.03 -28.43 -51.08
N THR A 761 0.03 -29.05 -52.26
CA THR A 761 -1.13 -29.59 -53.01
C THR A 761 -0.91 -31.08 -53.34
N VAL A 762 -1.96 -31.91 -53.35
CA VAL A 762 -1.84 -33.35 -53.69
C VAL A 762 -2.59 -33.67 -54.98
N ALA A 763 -2.01 -34.46 -55.88
CA ALA A 763 -2.65 -34.91 -57.13
C ALA A 763 -2.39 -36.41 -57.38
N GLY A 764 -3.44 -37.22 -57.24
CA GLY A 764 -3.41 -38.67 -57.46
C GLY A 764 -3.60 -39.06 -58.92
N MET A 765 -3.56 -40.37 -59.17
CA MET A 765 -3.73 -40.97 -60.49
C MET A 765 -4.34 -42.35 -60.33
N ASP A 766 -5.30 -42.69 -61.18
CA ASP A 766 -6.04 -43.94 -61.11
C ASP A 766 -5.41 -45.07 -61.95
N LYS A 767 -6.11 -46.20 -62.00
CA LYS A 767 -5.68 -47.44 -62.66
C LYS A 767 -5.70 -47.38 -64.20
N SER A 768 -6.14 -46.28 -64.82
CA SER A 768 -6.22 -46.10 -66.28
C SER A 768 -4.98 -45.41 -66.91
N GLY A 769 -4.03 -44.94 -66.09
CA GLY A 769 -2.63 -44.83 -66.53
C GLY A 769 -2.20 -43.59 -67.32
N ARG A 770 -2.96 -42.48 -67.35
CA ARG A 770 -2.42 -41.21 -67.88
C ARG A 770 -1.72 -40.36 -66.81
N LYS A 771 -0.38 -40.32 -66.94
CA LYS A 771 0.57 -39.55 -66.13
C LYS A 771 0.85 -38.18 -66.75
N THR A 772 1.18 -37.19 -65.93
CA THR A 772 2.13 -36.14 -66.32
C THR A 772 3.25 -36.02 -65.27
N GLN A 773 4.49 -36.09 -65.75
CA GLN A 773 5.74 -36.15 -64.98
C GLN A 773 6.19 -34.72 -64.63
N GLY A 774 6.89 -34.44 -63.51
CA GLY A 774 8.31 -34.78 -63.26
C GLY A 774 9.18 -33.53 -63.53
N ILE A 775 10.45 -33.41 -63.14
CA ILE A 775 11.42 -34.35 -62.55
C ILE A 775 12.50 -33.54 -61.77
N ASN A 776 13.04 -34.09 -60.68
CA ASN A 776 14.40 -33.86 -60.12
C ASN A 776 14.86 -32.47 -59.58
N MET A 777 15.92 -32.37 -58.75
CA MET A 777 16.39 -33.16 -57.58
C MET A 777 17.51 -32.38 -56.83
N LEU A 778 17.59 -32.55 -55.50
CA LEU A 778 18.74 -32.57 -54.56
C LEU A 778 20.12 -31.93 -54.92
N GLN A 779 20.92 -31.39 -53.98
CA GLN A 779 21.50 -32.09 -52.80
C GLN A 779 21.84 -31.17 -51.60
N PHE A 780 22.19 -31.78 -50.46
CA PHE A 780 22.55 -31.13 -49.18
C PHE A 780 23.70 -31.87 -48.44
N LYS A 781 24.50 -31.18 -47.61
CA LYS A 781 25.17 -31.78 -46.42
C LYS A 781 25.59 -30.72 -45.38
N THR A 782 26.13 -31.17 -44.23
CA THR A 782 26.13 -30.44 -42.93
C THR A 782 27.51 -30.40 -42.25
N LEU A 783 27.69 -29.47 -41.30
CA LEU A 783 28.62 -29.55 -40.16
C LEU A 783 28.16 -30.66 -39.17
N ASP A 784 28.93 -31.18 -38.20
CA ASP A 784 30.25 -30.84 -37.59
C ASP A 784 31.20 -32.10 -37.60
N ALA A 785 32.49 -32.11 -37.18
CA ALA A 785 33.25 -31.23 -36.29
C ALA A 785 34.80 -31.25 -36.50
N GLN A 786 35.48 -30.22 -35.96
CA GLN A 786 36.92 -30.09 -35.55
C GLN A 786 38.11 -30.11 -36.57
N ARG A 787 38.82 -28.96 -36.63
CA ARG A 787 40.28 -28.63 -36.80
C ARG A 787 41.24 -29.49 -37.68
N PRO A 788 42.31 -28.92 -38.33
CA PRO A 788 42.96 -27.61 -38.09
C PRO A 788 43.14 -26.75 -39.41
N PRO A 789 44.21 -25.98 -39.75
CA PRO A 789 44.11 -24.71 -40.54
C PRO A 789 44.64 -24.82 -42.01
N PRO A 790 44.89 -23.72 -42.78
CA PRO A 790 44.19 -22.43 -42.95
C PRO A 790 43.84 -22.11 -44.44
N ARG A 791 42.70 -21.43 -44.74
CA ARG A 791 42.52 -20.67 -46.01
C ARG A 791 41.33 -19.68 -45.95
N PRO A 792 41.18 -18.72 -46.88
CA PRO A 792 41.69 -17.36 -46.73
C PRO A 792 40.58 -16.31 -46.46
N THR A 793 40.99 -15.16 -45.92
CA THR A 793 40.11 -14.02 -45.61
C THR A 793 39.45 -13.44 -46.87
N PRO A 794 38.17 -13.01 -46.83
CA PRO A 794 37.56 -12.26 -47.92
C PRO A 794 38.31 -10.95 -48.18
N ALA A 795 38.46 -10.58 -49.46
CA ALA A 795 39.13 -9.35 -49.84
C ALA A 795 38.39 -8.10 -49.27
N PRO A 796 39.11 -7.08 -48.80
CA PRO A 796 38.54 -5.84 -48.27
C PRO A 796 37.82 -5.03 -49.36
N GLY A 797 36.69 -4.41 -49.03
CA GLY A 797 35.86 -3.63 -49.96
C GLY A 797 35.65 -2.18 -49.54
N LEU A 798 35.56 -1.28 -50.54
CA LEU A 798 35.38 0.17 -50.39
C LEU A 798 34.21 0.67 -51.24
N ASN A 799 33.39 1.57 -50.68
CA ASN A 799 32.25 2.17 -51.38
C ASN A 799 32.06 3.63 -50.95
N LEU A 800 32.00 4.56 -51.90
CA LEU A 800 31.65 5.96 -51.68
C LEU A 800 30.16 6.10 -51.38
N THR A 801 29.83 6.77 -50.29
CA THR A 801 28.45 6.96 -49.80
C THR A 801 27.92 8.38 -50.00
N GLU A 802 28.78 9.38 -50.15
CA GLU A 802 28.40 10.78 -50.36
C GLU A 802 29.52 11.55 -51.09
N ALA A 803 29.17 12.50 -51.97
CA ALA A 803 30.08 13.53 -52.49
C ALA A 803 29.32 14.85 -52.71
N ARG A 804 29.90 16.00 -52.32
CA ARG A 804 29.28 17.33 -52.52
C ARG A 804 30.30 18.49 -52.57
N GLY A 805 29.93 19.58 -53.23
CA GLY A 805 30.66 20.85 -53.20
C GLY A 805 30.45 21.59 -51.87
N LEU A 806 31.48 22.29 -51.38
CA LEU A 806 31.43 23.06 -50.13
C LEU A 806 31.47 24.57 -50.38
N ASN A 807 32.32 25.02 -51.30
CA ASN A 807 32.42 26.40 -51.75
C ASN A 807 33.02 26.41 -53.18
N PRO A 808 33.19 27.56 -53.86
CA PRO A 808 33.68 27.59 -55.23
C PRO A 808 35.00 26.87 -55.51
N THR A 809 35.86 26.68 -54.50
CA THR A 809 37.17 26.02 -54.63
C THR A 809 37.36 24.76 -53.78
N ARG A 810 36.31 24.29 -53.08
CA ARG A 810 36.37 23.12 -52.19
C ARG A 810 35.18 22.16 -52.33
N GLY A 811 35.43 20.88 -52.06
CA GLY A 811 34.43 19.80 -52.01
C GLY A 811 34.76 18.74 -50.97
N MET A 812 33.92 17.72 -50.82
CA MET A 812 34.15 16.58 -49.93
C MET A 812 33.52 15.29 -50.42
N ALA A 813 34.01 14.13 -49.94
CA ALA A 813 33.38 12.82 -50.12
C ALA A 813 33.54 11.90 -48.90
N ARG A 814 32.62 10.95 -48.72
CA ARG A 814 32.62 9.97 -47.61
C ARG A 814 32.66 8.53 -48.09
N VAL A 815 33.31 7.67 -47.31
CA VAL A 815 33.59 6.26 -47.64
C VAL A 815 33.00 5.32 -46.58
N SER A 816 32.55 4.15 -47.03
CA SER A 816 32.25 2.98 -46.21
C SER A 816 33.26 1.87 -46.55
N GLU A 817 33.94 1.34 -45.54
CA GLU A 817 34.91 0.23 -45.64
C GLU A 817 34.36 -1.04 -44.97
N LYS A 818 34.67 -2.21 -45.56
CA LYS A 818 34.28 -3.51 -45.00
C LYS A 818 35.44 -4.51 -45.09
N PRO A 819 35.91 -5.08 -43.96
CA PRO A 819 35.55 -4.73 -42.57
C PRO A 819 36.06 -3.33 -42.19
N ALA A 820 35.44 -2.70 -41.18
CA ALA A 820 35.84 -1.37 -40.70
C ALA A 820 37.20 -1.41 -39.97
N GLY A 821 38.01 -0.36 -40.13
CA GLY A 821 39.36 -0.25 -39.59
C GLY A 821 40.42 -1.05 -40.37
N TYR A 822 40.13 -1.46 -41.61
CA TYR A 822 41.07 -2.24 -42.44
C TYR A 822 42.14 -1.34 -43.07
N PHE A 823 41.75 -0.14 -43.51
CA PHE A 823 42.63 0.79 -44.20
C PHE A 823 43.32 1.78 -43.24
N ALA A 824 44.60 2.05 -43.49
CA ALA A 824 45.39 3.05 -42.76
C ALA A 824 45.32 4.44 -43.44
N GLN A 825 45.10 4.48 -44.75
CA GLN A 825 45.01 5.70 -45.54
C GLN A 825 44.03 5.51 -46.71
N PHE A 826 43.33 6.58 -47.08
CA PHE A 826 42.44 6.66 -48.22
C PHE A 826 43.00 7.67 -49.22
N ILE A 827 43.10 7.30 -50.49
CA ILE A 827 43.57 8.16 -51.57
C ILE A 827 42.39 8.44 -52.50
N PHE A 828 41.85 9.65 -52.39
CA PHE A 828 40.77 10.14 -53.24
C PHE A 828 41.34 10.68 -54.54
N THR A 829 40.73 10.32 -55.67
CA THR A 829 41.09 10.81 -56.99
C THR A 829 39.92 11.62 -57.53
N VAL A 830 40.14 12.92 -57.77
CA VAL A 830 39.12 13.89 -58.18
C VAL A 830 39.45 14.41 -59.58
N LYS A 831 38.55 14.17 -60.54
CA LYS A 831 38.74 14.50 -61.96
C LYS A 831 37.59 15.36 -62.47
N LYS A 832 37.85 16.34 -63.34
CA LYS A 832 36.79 17.15 -63.97
C LYS A 832 35.93 16.23 -64.85
N ALA A 833 34.63 16.14 -64.58
CA ALA A 833 33.75 15.16 -65.21
C ALA A 833 33.61 15.37 -66.73
N ALA A 834 33.68 16.63 -67.19
CA ALA A 834 33.62 17.00 -68.60
C ALA A 834 34.99 16.97 -69.33
N CYS A 835 36.06 16.46 -68.70
CA CYS A 835 37.41 16.50 -69.28
C CYS A 835 38.19 15.19 -69.01
N PRO A 836 38.07 14.18 -69.89
CA PRO A 836 38.78 12.90 -69.75
C PRO A 836 40.31 13.00 -69.83
N SER A 837 40.85 14.04 -70.46
CA SER A 837 42.29 14.30 -70.59
C SER A 837 42.87 15.19 -69.49
N CYS A 838 42.04 15.80 -68.64
CA CYS A 838 42.53 16.66 -67.56
C CYS A 838 43.27 15.85 -66.48
N PRO A 839 44.36 16.38 -65.89
CA PRO A 839 45.07 15.72 -64.79
C PRO A 839 44.14 15.52 -63.60
N ALA A 840 44.24 14.34 -62.98
CA ALA A 840 43.46 14.02 -61.79
C ALA A 840 44.15 14.58 -60.53
N LEU A 841 43.36 15.17 -59.64
CA LEU A 841 43.85 15.66 -58.35
C LEU A 841 43.76 14.52 -57.32
N HIS A 842 44.86 14.24 -56.64
CA HIS A 842 44.92 13.21 -55.60
C HIS A 842 44.97 13.84 -54.21
N PHE A 843 44.09 13.39 -53.32
CA PHE A 843 44.01 13.86 -51.93
C PHE A 843 44.06 12.66 -50.98
N THR A 844 44.93 12.72 -49.97
CA THR A 844 45.07 11.65 -48.97
C THR A 844 44.31 12.01 -47.69
N SER A 845 43.77 10.99 -47.01
CA SER A 845 43.14 11.12 -45.69
C SER A 845 43.42 9.88 -44.84
N ASN A 846 43.53 10.04 -43.52
CA ASN A 846 43.64 8.94 -42.56
C ASN A 846 42.28 8.54 -41.95
N ILE A 847 41.19 9.17 -42.41
CA ILE A 847 39.81 8.89 -41.98
C ILE A 847 38.91 8.70 -43.21
N THR A 848 37.71 8.15 -43.01
CA THR A 848 36.71 7.88 -44.07
C THR A 848 36.06 9.12 -44.70
N LEU A 849 36.61 10.31 -44.47
CA LEU A 849 36.21 11.60 -45.01
C LEU A 849 37.38 12.22 -45.79
N GLY A 850 37.15 12.52 -47.07
CA GLY A 850 38.07 13.32 -47.90
C GLY A 850 37.54 14.74 -48.05
N VAL A 851 38.42 15.73 -47.95
CA VAL A 851 38.13 17.15 -48.23
C VAL A 851 39.10 17.63 -49.31
N PHE A 852 38.56 18.28 -50.33
CA PHE A 852 39.27 18.67 -51.55
C PHE A 852 39.38 20.19 -51.63
N SER A 853 40.51 20.70 -52.11
CA SER A 853 40.74 22.14 -52.32
C SER A 853 41.50 22.39 -53.61
N GLY A 854 41.41 23.61 -54.15
CA GLY A 854 41.98 23.94 -55.47
C GLY A 854 41.07 23.53 -56.64
N LEU A 855 39.78 23.31 -56.37
CA LEU A 855 38.78 23.07 -57.42
C LEU A 855 38.45 24.38 -58.15
N THR A 856 38.04 24.30 -59.42
CA THR A 856 37.55 25.47 -60.16
C THR A 856 36.08 25.74 -59.82
N PRO A 857 35.65 27.01 -59.72
CA PRO A 857 34.24 27.38 -59.54
C PRO A 857 33.32 26.83 -60.64
N ASN A 858 32.04 26.69 -60.31
CA ASN A 858 30.95 26.28 -61.21
C ASN A 858 31.15 24.92 -61.94
N THR A 859 32.10 24.10 -61.51
CA THR A 859 32.64 22.96 -62.27
C THR A 859 32.17 21.62 -61.68
N THR A 860 31.78 20.67 -62.53
CA THR A 860 31.42 19.30 -62.12
C THR A 860 32.64 18.39 -62.09
N TYR A 861 32.77 17.64 -61.00
CA TYR A 861 33.85 16.70 -60.72
C TYR A 861 33.31 15.29 -60.46
N GLN A 862 34.08 14.28 -60.84
CA GLN A 862 33.91 12.89 -60.45
C GLN A 862 34.99 12.53 -59.41
N VAL A 863 34.63 11.74 -58.41
CA VAL A 863 35.54 11.26 -57.36
C VAL A 863 35.47 9.74 -57.22
N THR A 864 36.64 9.10 -57.07
CA THR A 864 36.83 7.70 -56.66
C THR A 864 37.80 7.64 -55.48
N VAL A 865 37.83 6.52 -54.74
CA VAL A 865 38.81 6.30 -53.66
C VAL A 865 39.45 4.91 -53.77
N VAL A 866 40.75 4.83 -53.46
CA VAL A 866 41.44 3.57 -53.13
C VAL A 866 41.89 3.62 -51.68
N GLY A 867 41.87 2.48 -51.00
CA GLY A 867 42.38 2.35 -49.64
C GLY A 867 43.76 1.71 -49.67
N VAL A 868 44.60 2.17 -48.76
CA VAL A 868 45.93 1.63 -48.46
C VAL A 868 45.84 0.89 -47.13
N ASP A 869 46.15 -0.40 -47.12
CA ASP A 869 46.17 -1.18 -45.88
C ASP A 869 47.37 -0.81 -44.98
N LYS A 870 47.44 -1.39 -43.78
CA LYS A 870 48.54 -1.15 -42.83
C LYS A 870 49.92 -1.65 -43.31
N ARG A 871 50.01 -2.26 -44.49
CA ARG A 871 51.25 -2.75 -45.13
C ARG A 871 51.60 -1.95 -46.39
N GLY A 872 50.86 -0.88 -46.71
CA GLY A 872 51.07 -0.07 -47.91
C GLY A 872 50.41 -0.61 -49.18
N GLN A 873 49.65 -1.70 -49.12
CA GLN A 873 49.00 -2.28 -50.30
C GLN A 873 47.71 -1.54 -50.66
N ARG A 874 47.57 -1.18 -51.93
CA ARG A 874 46.36 -0.54 -52.48
C ARG A 874 45.34 -1.59 -52.94
N THR A 875 44.07 -1.38 -52.62
CA THR A 875 42.98 -2.23 -53.13
C THR A 875 42.43 -1.75 -54.47
N PRO A 876 41.61 -2.57 -55.16
CA PRO A 876 40.72 -2.09 -56.20
C PRO A 876 39.92 -0.86 -55.73
N GLY A 877 39.69 0.08 -56.64
CA GLY A 877 38.99 1.33 -56.33
C GLY A 877 37.50 1.15 -56.06
N SER A 878 36.92 2.14 -55.39
CA SER A 878 35.47 2.25 -55.17
C SER A 878 34.68 2.50 -56.47
N ASN A 879 33.36 2.44 -56.35
CA ASN A 879 32.45 3.19 -57.23
C ASN A 879 32.83 4.68 -57.34
N ALA A 880 32.33 5.35 -58.37
CA ALA A 880 32.51 6.79 -58.57
C ALA A 880 31.24 7.59 -58.22
N LEU A 881 31.40 8.76 -57.61
CA LEU A 881 30.32 9.75 -57.41
C LEU A 881 30.65 11.07 -58.09
N GLN A 882 29.65 11.90 -58.38
CA GLN A 882 29.83 13.24 -58.97
C GLN A 882 29.30 14.36 -58.06
N PHE A 883 29.91 15.54 -58.13
CA PHE A 883 29.45 16.77 -57.47
C PHE A 883 29.86 18.02 -58.26
N ARG A 884 29.22 19.17 -57.99
CA ARG A 884 29.52 20.46 -58.63
C ARG A 884 29.92 21.52 -57.59
N THR A 885 30.90 22.36 -57.90
CA THR A 885 31.27 23.53 -57.09
C THR A 885 30.35 24.73 -57.40
N PRO A 886 30.01 25.59 -56.43
CA PRO A 886 29.35 26.88 -56.68
C PRO A 886 30.18 27.84 -57.57
N ALA A 887 29.54 28.84 -58.16
CA ALA A 887 30.23 29.86 -58.98
C ALA A 887 30.93 30.93 -58.12
N SER A 888 32.00 31.54 -58.65
CA SER A 888 32.68 32.69 -58.03
C SER A 888 32.24 34.00 -58.69
N GLY A 889 31.67 34.91 -57.90
CA GLY A 889 31.33 36.26 -58.35
C GLY A 889 32.48 37.25 -58.14
N PHE A 890 33.03 37.73 -59.26
CA PHE A 890 33.72 39.02 -59.48
C PHE A 890 34.86 39.52 -58.54
N LEU A 891 36.03 39.67 -59.15
CA LEU A 891 37.10 40.63 -58.79
C LEU A 891 37.13 41.76 -59.84
N ARG A 892 37.34 43.02 -59.44
CA ARG A 892 37.94 44.10 -60.27
C ARG A 892 38.68 45.14 -59.39
N THR A 893 39.44 46.01 -60.05
CA THR A 893 40.73 46.63 -59.64
C THR A 893 40.62 48.15 -59.26
N PRO A 894 41.71 48.83 -58.78
CA PRO A 894 41.68 50.10 -57.99
C PRO A 894 41.60 51.39 -58.85
N PRO A 895 41.50 52.67 -58.33
CA PRO A 895 42.06 53.18 -57.06
C PRO A 895 41.30 54.28 -56.24
N SER A 896 41.92 54.70 -55.12
CA SER A 896 41.62 55.89 -54.28
C SER A 896 40.45 55.77 -53.26
N PRO A 897 40.28 56.77 -52.37
CA PRO A 897 40.54 56.72 -50.92
C PRO A 897 39.39 56.04 -50.11
N PRO A 898 39.57 55.71 -48.80
CA PRO A 898 38.74 54.69 -48.15
C PRO A 898 37.25 55.08 -48.06
N PRO A 899 36.34 54.27 -48.64
CA PRO A 899 34.91 54.48 -48.45
C PRO A 899 34.52 54.16 -47.00
N VAL A 900 33.74 55.05 -46.39
CA VAL A 900 33.15 54.82 -45.06
C VAL A 900 32.32 53.54 -45.12
N ALA A 901 32.62 52.58 -44.25
CA ALA A 901 31.94 51.30 -44.24
C ALA A 901 30.41 51.49 -44.09
N PRO A 902 29.57 50.83 -44.91
CA PRO A 902 28.13 51.04 -44.89
C PRO A 902 27.57 50.71 -43.50
N LYS A 903 26.77 51.64 -42.96
CA LYS A 903 26.15 51.52 -41.63
C LYS A 903 25.36 50.21 -41.58
N SER A 904 25.71 49.31 -40.67
CA SER A 904 25.11 47.99 -40.56
C SER A 904 24.68 47.68 -39.14
N LEU A 905 23.71 46.76 -39.01
CA LEU A 905 23.04 46.46 -37.75
C LEU A 905 22.78 44.96 -37.61
N ARG A 906 23.21 44.36 -36.51
CA ARG A 906 23.09 42.92 -36.25
C ARG A 906 22.49 42.64 -34.87
N LEU A 907 21.49 41.78 -34.76
CA LEU A 907 21.01 41.28 -33.47
C LEU A 907 22.03 40.31 -32.86
N ILE A 908 22.41 40.57 -31.60
CA ILE A 908 23.29 39.71 -30.79
C ILE A 908 22.45 38.71 -29.97
N SER A 909 21.39 39.19 -29.31
CA SER A 909 20.50 38.39 -28.46
C SER A 909 19.05 38.84 -28.57
N ALA A 910 18.13 37.95 -28.23
CA ALA A 910 16.71 38.22 -28.05
C ALA A 910 16.15 37.20 -27.04
N ASP A 911 15.75 37.67 -25.87
CA ASP A 911 15.47 36.83 -24.70
C ASP A 911 14.12 37.24 -24.08
N ALA A 912 13.36 36.28 -23.57
CA ALA A 912 12.13 36.58 -22.84
C ALA A 912 12.43 36.94 -21.38
N THR A 913 11.82 38.00 -20.88
CA THR A 913 12.00 38.50 -19.51
C THR A 913 10.82 38.16 -18.60
N SER A 914 9.66 37.80 -19.16
CA SER A 914 8.49 37.29 -18.44
C SER A 914 7.58 36.49 -19.40
N PRO A 915 6.39 36.04 -18.96
CA PRO A 915 5.38 35.49 -19.88
C PRO A 915 4.87 36.48 -20.93
N THR A 916 4.92 37.79 -20.69
CA THR A 916 4.37 38.81 -21.61
C THR A 916 5.39 39.87 -22.05
N SER A 917 6.68 39.67 -21.74
CA SER A 917 7.74 40.62 -22.07
C SER A 917 9.04 39.96 -22.52
N GLY A 918 9.86 40.72 -23.25
CA GLY A 918 11.19 40.30 -23.68
C GLY A 918 12.10 41.50 -23.96
N THR A 919 13.36 41.22 -24.26
CA THR A 919 14.37 42.20 -24.66
C THR A 919 15.19 41.68 -25.82
N ALA A 920 15.73 42.58 -26.65
CA ALA A 920 16.72 42.22 -27.67
C ALA A 920 17.82 43.27 -27.77
N THR A 921 19.04 42.82 -28.06
CA THR A 921 20.22 43.69 -28.15
C THR A 921 20.79 43.67 -29.57
N ALA A 922 20.94 44.85 -30.15
CA ALA A 922 21.53 45.08 -31.45
C ALA A 922 22.96 45.64 -31.34
N GLN A 923 23.79 45.29 -32.32
CA GLN A 923 25.15 45.81 -32.50
C GLN A 923 25.18 46.72 -33.73
N PRO A 924 25.25 48.04 -33.57
CA PRO A 924 25.49 48.97 -34.67
C PRO A 924 26.98 48.98 -35.04
N GLN A 925 27.27 49.01 -36.34
CA GLN A 925 28.63 49.20 -36.86
C GLN A 925 28.64 50.32 -37.92
N PRO A 926 29.38 51.43 -37.70
CA PRO A 926 30.13 51.77 -36.49
C PRO A 926 29.22 52.03 -35.26
N ALA A 927 29.80 52.01 -34.06
CA ALA A 927 29.06 52.33 -32.84
C ALA A 927 28.53 53.77 -32.87
N GLY A 928 27.28 53.99 -32.47
CA GLY A 928 26.61 55.30 -32.54
C GLY A 928 26.06 55.70 -33.91
N ALA A 929 26.07 54.80 -34.91
CA ALA A 929 25.61 55.12 -36.28
C ALA A 929 24.10 55.47 -36.44
N PHE A 930 23.27 55.19 -35.42
CA PHE A 930 21.81 55.34 -35.46
C PHE A 930 21.29 56.04 -34.20
N VAL A 931 20.28 56.89 -34.39
CA VAL A 931 19.60 57.66 -33.32
C VAL A 931 18.30 57.00 -32.85
N LYS A 932 17.76 56.07 -33.64
CA LYS A 932 16.55 55.30 -33.32
C LYS A 932 16.67 53.88 -33.87
N TYR A 933 16.13 52.92 -33.13
CA TYR A 933 16.10 51.50 -33.46
C TYR A 933 14.63 51.06 -33.45
N ILE A 934 14.17 50.39 -34.51
CA ILE A 934 12.80 49.87 -34.61
C ILE A 934 12.91 48.35 -34.66
N PHE A 935 12.45 47.70 -33.60
CA PHE A 935 12.40 46.25 -33.46
C PHE A 935 11.03 45.75 -33.91
N THR A 936 11.01 44.69 -34.72
CA THR A 936 9.77 44.09 -35.23
C THR A 936 9.69 42.63 -34.78
N LEU A 937 8.55 42.24 -34.19
CA LEU A 937 8.29 40.90 -33.69
C LEU A 937 7.15 40.25 -34.48
N GLN A 938 7.49 39.22 -35.27
CA GLN A 938 6.51 38.37 -35.95
C GLN A 938 6.22 37.11 -35.13
N GLU A 939 4.96 36.81 -34.87
CA GLU A 939 4.55 35.54 -34.26
C GLU A 939 4.82 34.36 -35.21
N VAL A 940 5.58 33.35 -34.76
CA VAL A 940 5.97 32.20 -35.61
C VAL A 940 4.78 31.32 -35.96
N ALA A 941 3.82 31.17 -35.04
CA ALA A 941 2.60 30.41 -35.25
C ALA A 941 1.59 31.13 -36.17
N CYS A 942 1.74 32.44 -36.35
CA CYS A 942 0.87 33.27 -37.17
C CYS A 942 1.69 34.23 -38.05
N PRO A 943 2.25 33.76 -39.19
CA PRO A 943 3.01 34.61 -40.11
C PRO A 943 2.17 35.70 -40.80
N SER A 944 0.85 35.59 -40.75
CA SER A 944 -0.13 36.54 -41.28
C SER A 944 -0.69 37.52 -40.25
N CYS A 945 -0.32 37.37 -38.96
CA CYS A 945 -0.68 38.34 -37.93
C CYS A 945 0.14 39.61 -38.11
N GLU A 946 -0.41 40.77 -37.74
CA GLU A 946 0.29 42.04 -37.82
C GLU A 946 1.58 42.01 -36.97
N PRO A 947 2.76 42.40 -37.53
CA PRO A 947 4.00 42.42 -36.78
C PRO A 947 3.99 43.50 -35.69
N LEU A 948 4.36 43.13 -34.46
CA LEU A 948 4.45 44.10 -33.35
C LEU A 948 5.73 44.94 -33.50
N ALA A 949 5.62 46.27 -33.50
CA ALA A 949 6.75 47.19 -33.66
C ALA A 949 7.03 47.99 -32.39
N PHE A 950 8.29 47.98 -31.93
CA PHE A 950 8.76 48.69 -30.74
C PHE A 950 9.93 49.60 -31.09
N SER A 951 9.86 50.89 -30.74
CA SER A 951 10.94 51.85 -30.94
C SER A 951 11.80 52.02 -29.70
N SER A 952 13.12 52.17 -29.87
CA SER A 952 14.08 52.51 -28.82
C SER A 952 15.07 53.57 -29.33
N THR A 953 15.56 54.43 -28.45
CA THR A 953 16.67 55.37 -28.72
C THR A 953 18.05 54.73 -28.46
N THR A 954 18.07 53.55 -27.85
CA THR A 954 19.29 52.77 -27.58
C THR A 954 19.29 51.49 -28.41
N SER A 955 20.44 50.83 -28.53
CA SER A 955 20.54 49.55 -29.24
C SER A 955 19.92 48.36 -28.49
N VAL A 956 19.18 48.61 -27.40
CA VAL A 956 18.39 47.62 -26.66
C VAL A 956 16.90 47.92 -26.86
N GLY A 957 16.14 46.92 -27.30
CA GLY A 957 14.68 46.94 -27.36
C GLY A 957 14.08 46.25 -26.14
N ILE A 958 13.00 46.82 -25.60
CA ILE A 958 12.18 46.24 -24.53
C ILE A 958 10.78 46.04 -25.10
N PHE A 959 10.21 44.85 -24.93
CA PHE A 959 8.92 44.44 -25.48
C PHE A 959 7.97 44.09 -24.35
N THR A 960 6.73 44.56 -24.43
CA THR A 960 5.65 44.30 -23.48
C THR A 960 4.36 43.97 -24.24
N GLY A 961 3.41 43.28 -23.60
CA GLY A 961 2.16 42.86 -24.24
C GLY A 961 2.31 41.69 -25.22
N LEU A 962 3.38 40.91 -25.11
CA LEU A 962 3.55 39.67 -25.88
C LEU A 962 2.63 38.57 -25.34
N LYS A 963 2.24 37.62 -26.19
CA LYS A 963 1.47 36.43 -25.78
C LYS A 963 2.37 35.47 -24.99
N PRO A 964 1.90 34.82 -23.90
CA PRO A 964 2.60 33.74 -23.20
C PRO A 964 2.90 32.52 -24.07
N ASN A 965 3.96 31.79 -23.71
CA ASN A 965 4.43 30.56 -24.37
C ASN A 965 4.50 30.64 -25.92
N THR A 966 4.77 31.83 -26.44
CA THR A 966 4.68 32.16 -27.87
C THR A 966 6.06 32.46 -28.42
N LYS A 967 6.39 31.83 -29.54
CA LYS A 967 7.66 32.04 -30.23
C LYS A 967 7.55 33.21 -31.22
N TYR A 968 8.41 34.20 -31.05
CA TYR A 968 8.51 35.37 -31.93
C TYR A 968 9.83 35.36 -32.70
N LYS A 969 9.79 35.84 -33.94
CA LYS A 969 10.96 36.21 -34.75
C LYS A 969 11.19 37.71 -34.59
N VAL A 970 12.35 38.09 -34.09
CA VAL A 970 12.78 39.48 -33.92
C VAL A 970 13.69 39.87 -35.07
N THR A 971 13.43 41.04 -35.65
CA THR A 971 14.34 41.80 -36.53
C THR A 971 14.46 43.24 -36.00
N VAL A 972 15.49 43.97 -36.43
CA VAL A 972 15.64 45.40 -36.13
C VAL A 972 16.14 46.16 -37.35
N VAL A 973 15.69 47.40 -37.50
CA VAL A 973 16.28 48.41 -38.41
C VAL A 973 16.79 49.60 -37.58
N GLY A 974 17.91 50.17 -38.00
CA GLY A 974 18.47 51.39 -37.43
C GLY A 974 18.10 52.58 -38.31
N GLN A 975 17.71 53.69 -37.71
CA GLN A 975 17.45 54.97 -38.37
C GLN A 975 18.53 55.97 -37.94
N ASP A 976 19.19 56.61 -38.91
CA ASP A 976 20.22 57.61 -38.63
C ASP A 976 19.65 59.03 -38.48
N SER A 977 20.54 59.99 -38.17
CA SER A 977 20.19 61.41 -37.96
C SER A 977 19.64 62.12 -39.20
N THR A 978 19.70 61.50 -40.40
CA THR A 978 19.10 62.01 -41.64
C THR A 978 17.74 61.38 -41.93
N GLY A 979 17.28 60.47 -41.08
CA GLY A 979 16.04 59.72 -41.24
C GLY A 979 16.17 58.45 -42.09
N GLY A 980 17.35 58.17 -42.65
CA GLY A 980 17.61 56.97 -43.46
C GLY A 980 17.63 55.69 -42.61
N THR A 981 16.97 54.63 -43.10
CA THR A 981 16.89 53.33 -42.41
C THR A 981 17.84 52.30 -43.02
N THR A 982 18.38 51.40 -42.18
CA THR A 982 19.18 50.27 -42.66
C THR A 982 18.33 49.21 -43.35
N ALA A 983 18.99 48.34 -44.13
CA ALA A 983 18.46 46.99 -44.34
C ALA A 983 18.20 46.30 -42.98
N GLY A 984 17.19 45.42 -42.93
CA GLY A 984 16.85 44.66 -41.73
C GLY A 984 17.99 43.76 -41.25
N SER A 985 18.13 43.64 -39.93
CA SER A 985 19.11 42.77 -39.29
C SER A 985 18.92 41.28 -39.65
N ASN A 986 19.90 40.46 -39.24
CA ASN A 986 19.64 39.03 -39.03
C ASN A 986 18.44 38.82 -38.09
N MET A 987 17.77 37.68 -38.26
CA MET A 987 16.62 37.28 -37.44
C MET A 987 17.08 36.44 -36.24
N VAL A 988 16.57 36.76 -35.05
CA VAL A 988 16.77 35.97 -33.82
C VAL A 988 15.40 35.58 -33.26
N SER A 989 15.25 34.40 -32.68
CA SER A 989 13.99 33.98 -32.06
C SER A 989 14.02 34.15 -30.56
N LEU A 990 12.96 34.71 -29.98
CA LEU A 990 12.65 34.61 -28.56
C LEU A 990 11.39 33.76 -28.36
N THR A 991 11.24 33.12 -27.20
CA THR A 991 10.02 32.42 -26.81
C THR A 991 9.64 32.92 -25.42
N THR A 992 8.46 33.53 -25.29
CA THR A 992 7.94 33.98 -23.99
C THR A 992 7.68 32.80 -23.06
N GLN A 993 7.75 33.04 -21.76
CA GLN A 993 7.52 32.00 -20.76
C GLN A 993 6.01 31.65 -20.68
N PRO A 994 5.63 30.44 -20.23
CA PRO A 994 4.26 30.18 -19.78
C PRO A 994 4.00 30.90 -18.44
N PHE A 995 2.73 31.15 -18.10
CA PHE A 995 2.38 31.60 -16.73
C PHE A 995 2.76 30.52 -15.71
N SER A 996 3.46 30.92 -14.65
CA SER A 996 4.03 30.03 -13.63
C SER A 996 3.07 29.63 -12.52
N GLU A 997 1.95 30.33 -12.36
CA GLU A 997 0.97 30.07 -11.31
C GLU A 997 -0.24 29.33 -11.89
N GLY A 998 -0.54 28.16 -11.32
CA GLY A 998 -1.76 27.40 -11.59
C GLY A 998 -2.85 27.68 -10.54
N PRO A 999 -4.09 27.22 -10.77
CA PRO A 999 -5.18 27.39 -9.81
C PRO A 999 -4.92 26.63 -8.51
N SER A 1000 -5.07 27.30 -7.36
CA SER A 1000 -4.86 26.69 -6.04
C SER A 1000 -6.11 25.95 -5.55
N ILE A 1001 -5.93 25.01 -4.62
CA ILE A 1001 -7.01 24.22 -4.03
C ILE A 1001 -7.42 24.89 -2.71
N ASN A 1002 -8.63 25.44 -2.67
CA ASN A 1002 -9.22 26.09 -1.50
C ASN A 1002 -9.73 25.07 -0.47
N GLY A 1003 -10.20 23.92 -0.96
CA GLY A 1003 -10.72 22.85 -0.12
C GLY A 1003 -11.10 21.61 -0.92
N THR A 1004 -11.28 20.50 -0.21
CA THR A 1004 -11.82 19.26 -0.77
C THR A 1004 -12.86 18.67 0.18
N GLU A 1005 -13.94 18.13 -0.37
CA GLU A 1005 -15.04 17.54 0.38
C GLU A 1005 -15.39 16.16 -0.18
N SER A 1006 -15.48 15.15 0.69
CA SER A 1006 -15.93 13.81 0.31
C SER A 1006 -17.45 13.76 0.28
N VAL A 1007 -18.06 13.53 -0.89
CA VAL A 1007 -19.52 13.50 -1.04
C VAL A 1007 -20.06 12.08 -0.90
N THR A 1008 -19.38 11.10 -1.50
CA THR A 1008 -19.71 9.68 -1.36
C THR A 1008 -18.44 8.83 -1.30
N ALA A 1009 -18.59 7.50 -1.33
CA ALA A 1009 -17.47 6.60 -1.49
C ALA A 1009 -16.83 6.64 -2.89
N THR A 1010 -17.49 7.21 -3.90
CA THR A 1010 -16.96 7.27 -5.28
C THR A 1010 -16.99 8.68 -5.88
N SER A 1011 -17.29 9.71 -5.07
CA SER A 1011 -17.35 11.09 -5.51
C SER A 1011 -16.93 12.11 -4.43
N GLY A 1012 -16.50 13.28 -4.87
CA GLY A 1012 -16.13 14.42 -4.03
C GLY A 1012 -16.30 15.74 -4.76
N ILE A 1013 -16.08 16.83 -4.03
CA ILE A 1013 -15.98 18.20 -4.56
C ILE A 1013 -14.57 18.70 -4.29
N ILE A 1014 -13.98 19.34 -5.30
CA ILE A 1014 -12.69 20.02 -5.21
C ILE A 1014 -12.98 21.50 -5.49
N ASP A 1015 -12.74 22.35 -4.50
CA ASP A 1015 -12.96 23.79 -4.57
C ASP A 1015 -11.66 24.47 -4.99
N LEU A 1016 -11.67 25.13 -6.15
CA LEU A 1016 -10.51 25.72 -6.79
C LEU A 1016 -10.60 27.25 -6.75
N LEU A 1017 -9.45 27.91 -6.58
CA LEU A 1017 -9.32 29.35 -6.79
C LEU A 1017 -8.56 29.60 -8.11
N PRO A 1018 -9.13 30.38 -9.05
CA PRO A 1018 -8.40 30.79 -10.25
C PRO A 1018 -7.23 31.72 -9.88
N PRO A 1019 -6.11 31.70 -10.63
CA PRO A 1019 -4.99 32.63 -10.39
C PRO A 1019 -5.43 34.09 -10.53
N SER A 1020 -4.84 34.98 -9.73
CA SER A 1020 -5.21 36.39 -9.69
C SER A 1020 -5.01 37.06 -11.06
N GLY A 1021 -6.09 37.64 -11.60
CA GLY A 1021 -6.08 38.31 -12.91
C GLY A 1021 -6.46 37.44 -14.11
N LEU A 1022 -6.75 36.14 -13.91
CA LEU A 1022 -7.18 35.22 -14.99
C LEU A 1022 -8.64 34.78 -14.84
N THR A 1023 -9.37 34.71 -15.97
CA THR A 1023 -10.73 34.15 -16.05
C THR A 1023 -10.69 32.76 -16.66
N CYS A 1024 -10.69 31.74 -15.80
CA CYS A 1024 -10.71 30.34 -16.23
C CYS A 1024 -12.05 29.97 -16.89
N ALA A 1025 -12.02 29.60 -18.17
CA ALA A 1025 -13.21 29.10 -18.88
C ALA A 1025 -13.53 27.63 -18.49
N ARG A 1026 -12.51 26.88 -18.05
CA ARG A 1026 -12.64 25.56 -17.42
C ARG A 1026 -11.38 25.20 -16.65
N PHE A 1027 -11.52 24.32 -15.68
CA PHE A 1027 -10.44 23.67 -14.95
C PHE A 1027 -10.28 22.23 -15.44
N ILE A 1028 -9.04 21.74 -15.49
CA ILE A 1028 -8.74 20.32 -15.71
C ILE A 1028 -8.02 19.83 -14.46
N VAL A 1029 -8.64 18.91 -13.74
CA VAL A 1029 -8.19 18.40 -12.45
C VAL A 1029 -7.64 16.98 -12.65
N GLU A 1030 -6.35 16.75 -12.37
CA GLU A 1030 -5.76 15.41 -12.30
C GLU A 1030 -5.94 14.85 -10.89
N MET A 1031 -6.40 13.60 -10.81
CA MET A 1031 -6.54 12.86 -9.55
C MET A 1031 -5.73 11.58 -9.61
N CYS A 1032 -4.84 11.40 -8.64
CA CYS A 1032 -3.89 10.30 -8.55
C CYS A 1032 -4.06 9.52 -7.24
N PRO A 1033 -4.51 8.26 -7.25
CA PRO A 1033 -4.67 7.49 -6.02
C PRO A 1033 -3.31 7.26 -5.35
N MET A 1034 -3.24 7.46 -4.04
CA MET A 1034 -2.03 7.37 -3.23
C MET A 1034 -1.95 6.00 -2.51
N PRO A 1035 -0.77 5.33 -2.51
CA PRO A 1035 0.43 5.68 -3.26
C PRO A 1035 0.23 5.47 -4.78
N ARG A 1036 0.88 6.32 -5.60
CA ARG A 1036 0.72 6.46 -7.08
C ARG A 1036 1.01 5.21 -7.93
N ALA A 1037 1.19 4.05 -7.29
CA ALA A 1037 1.48 2.75 -7.90
C ALA A 1037 0.25 1.83 -8.04
N VAL A 1038 -0.89 2.16 -7.43
CA VAL A 1038 -2.06 1.25 -7.32
C VAL A 1038 -3.00 1.37 -8.53
N ALA A 1039 -3.21 2.56 -9.07
CA ALA A 1039 -4.05 2.82 -10.24
C ALA A 1039 -3.53 4.05 -11.03
N PRO A 1040 -3.84 4.17 -12.34
CA PRO A 1040 -3.46 5.35 -13.13
C PRO A 1040 -4.20 6.60 -12.63
N CYS A 1041 -3.54 7.76 -12.77
CA CYS A 1041 -4.21 9.04 -12.59
C CYS A 1041 -5.24 9.27 -13.70
N PHE A 1042 -6.28 10.04 -13.42
CA PHE A 1042 -7.29 10.42 -14.41
C PHE A 1042 -7.71 11.88 -14.25
N ASN A 1043 -8.17 12.48 -15.35
CA ASN A 1043 -8.44 13.92 -15.41
C ASN A 1043 -9.93 14.18 -15.55
N ARG A 1044 -10.47 15.12 -14.76
CA ARG A 1044 -11.83 15.65 -14.91
C ARG A 1044 -11.77 17.08 -15.44
N THR A 1045 -12.62 17.41 -16.41
CA THR A 1045 -12.83 18.80 -16.82
C THR A 1045 -14.07 19.37 -16.11
N CYS A 1046 -13.94 20.56 -15.54
CA CYS A 1046 -14.99 21.25 -14.81
C CYS A 1046 -15.12 22.69 -15.31
N THR A 1047 -16.35 23.17 -15.54
CA THR A 1047 -16.64 24.55 -15.96
C THR A 1047 -16.89 25.52 -14.80
N SER A 1048 -16.86 25.01 -13.57
CA SER A 1048 -17.04 25.75 -12.31
C SER A 1048 -15.79 25.57 -11.43
N PRO A 1049 -15.41 26.57 -10.61
CA PRO A 1049 -14.35 26.41 -9.62
C PRO A 1049 -14.66 25.31 -8.58
N LYS A 1050 -15.95 25.08 -8.28
CA LYS A 1050 -16.40 23.88 -7.55
C LYS A 1050 -16.52 22.71 -8.50
N CYS A 1051 -15.46 21.91 -8.57
CA CYS A 1051 -15.36 20.77 -9.46
C CYS A 1051 -15.89 19.49 -8.79
N PHE A 1052 -17.06 19.02 -9.22
CA PHE A 1052 -17.58 17.71 -8.82
C PHE A 1052 -16.88 16.58 -9.58
N VAL A 1053 -16.31 15.64 -8.84
CA VAL A 1053 -15.56 14.50 -9.36
C VAL A 1053 -16.22 13.19 -8.95
N ASP A 1054 -16.30 12.24 -9.88
CA ASP A 1054 -16.95 10.94 -9.72
C ASP A 1054 -16.07 9.80 -10.27
N GLY A 1055 -16.48 8.55 -10.09
CA GLY A 1055 -15.74 7.37 -10.52
C GLY A 1055 -14.49 7.06 -9.68
N LEU A 1056 -14.37 7.68 -8.50
CA LEU A 1056 -13.28 7.45 -7.56
C LEU A 1056 -13.42 6.08 -6.87
N GLN A 1057 -12.30 5.54 -6.38
CA GLN A 1057 -12.27 4.31 -5.58
C GLN A 1057 -12.64 4.61 -4.13
N PRO A 1058 -13.42 3.74 -3.46
CA PRO A 1058 -13.75 3.89 -2.04
C PRO A 1058 -12.56 3.91 -1.09
N GLY A 1059 -12.69 4.71 -0.02
CA GLY A 1059 -11.72 4.87 1.07
C GLY A 1059 -10.29 5.10 0.59
N THR A 1060 -10.14 5.81 -0.53
CA THR A 1060 -8.86 6.01 -1.22
C THR A 1060 -8.48 7.49 -1.16
N VAL A 1061 -7.24 7.75 -0.76
CA VAL A 1061 -6.66 9.11 -0.81
C VAL A 1061 -6.19 9.38 -2.23
N TYR A 1062 -6.65 10.47 -2.81
CA TYR A 1062 -6.21 10.98 -4.11
C TYR A 1062 -5.37 12.23 -3.91
N GLY A 1063 -4.16 12.26 -4.49
CA GLY A 1063 -3.46 13.50 -4.76
C GLY A 1063 -4.18 14.23 -5.89
N VAL A 1064 -4.42 15.51 -5.69
CA VAL A 1064 -5.20 16.39 -6.58
C VAL A 1064 -4.31 17.52 -7.05
N THR A 1065 -4.31 17.78 -8.36
CA THR A 1065 -3.72 18.99 -8.95
C THR A 1065 -4.67 19.52 -10.03
N ALA A 1066 -4.57 20.80 -10.37
CA ALA A 1066 -5.41 21.42 -11.39
C ALA A 1066 -4.63 22.34 -12.33
N VAL A 1067 -5.09 22.46 -13.58
CA VAL A 1067 -4.73 23.53 -14.50
C VAL A 1067 -5.99 24.32 -14.87
N CYS A 1068 -5.81 25.63 -15.04
CA CYS A 1068 -6.83 26.52 -15.58
C CYS A 1068 -6.66 26.60 -17.09
N ARG A 1069 -7.76 26.55 -17.85
CA ARG A 1069 -7.77 26.73 -19.31
C ARG A 1069 -8.70 27.88 -19.71
N GLU A 1070 -8.19 28.78 -20.52
CA GLU A 1070 -8.91 29.95 -21.04
C GLU A 1070 -9.79 29.63 -22.26
N GLY A 1071 -10.66 30.57 -22.63
CA GLY A 1071 -11.51 30.48 -23.83
C GLY A 1071 -10.74 30.44 -25.16
N ASN A 1072 -9.51 30.98 -25.17
CA ASN A 1072 -8.58 30.89 -26.30
C ASN A 1072 -7.88 29.51 -26.44
N GLY A 1073 -8.08 28.61 -25.46
CA GLY A 1073 -7.53 27.26 -25.44
C GLY A 1073 -6.15 27.10 -24.79
N GLN A 1074 -5.50 28.16 -24.29
CA GLN A 1074 -4.26 28.07 -23.52
C GLN A 1074 -4.51 27.57 -22.08
N GLU A 1075 -3.49 26.92 -21.51
CA GLU A 1075 -3.49 26.32 -20.16
C GLU A 1075 -2.40 26.97 -19.28
N THR A 1076 -2.69 27.12 -17.98
CA THR A 1076 -1.71 27.55 -16.96
C THR A 1076 -0.71 26.44 -16.64
N GLY A 1077 0.30 26.76 -15.83
CA GLY A 1077 1.01 25.74 -15.05
C GLY A 1077 0.05 24.93 -14.16
N TRP A 1078 0.52 23.76 -13.69
CA TRP A 1078 -0.17 23.00 -12.64
C TRP A 1078 -0.12 23.79 -11.34
N GLY A 1079 -1.25 23.91 -10.66
CA GLY A 1079 -1.36 24.51 -9.34
C GLY A 1079 -0.93 23.57 -8.21
N ASP A 1080 -1.21 23.99 -6.98
CA ASP A 1080 -0.78 23.30 -5.76
C ASP A 1080 -1.28 21.84 -5.66
N GLU A 1081 -0.51 20.99 -4.99
CA GLU A 1081 -0.91 19.62 -4.66
C GLU A 1081 -1.81 19.61 -3.41
N GLY A 1082 -3.04 19.12 -3.56
CA GLY A 1082 -3.99 18.86 -2.48
C GLY A 1082 -4.33 17.37 -2.35
N THR A 1083 -5.17 17.02 -1.37
CA THR A 1083 -5.61 15.63 -1.17
C THR A 1083 -7.11 15.52 -0.97
N LEU A 1084 -7.79 14.69 -1.76
CA LEU A 1084 -9.19 14.29 -1.57
C LEU A 1084 -9.23 12.84 -1.06
N THR A 1085 -9.85 12.59 0.09
CA THR A 1085 -10.07 11.23 0.59
C THR A 1085 -11.53 10.85 0.40
N THR A 1086 -11.84 9.80 -0.36
CA THR A 1086 -13.22 9.30 -0.49
C THR A 1086 -13.68 8.57 0.77
N LEU A 1087 -15.00 8.52 1.00
CA LEU A 1087 -15.56 7.70 2.07
C LEU A 1087 -15.31 6.20 1.77
N PRO A 1088 -15.14 5.34 2.79
CA PRO A 1088 -15.06 3.90 2.54
C PRO A 1088 -16.43 3.35 2.11
N ALA A 1089 -16.42 2.31 1.28
CA ALA A 1089 -17.62 1.61 0.86
C ALA A 1089 -17.72 0.26 1.55
N LEU A 1090 -18.95 -0.16 1.78
CA LEU A 1090 -19.29 -1.50 2.21
C LEU A 1090 -20.39 -2.02 1.29
N SER A 1091 -20.33 -3.30 0.92
CA SER A 1091 -21.42 -3.95 0.21
C SER A 1091 -21.64 -5.37 0.71
N MET A 1092 -22.84 -5.92 0.50
CA MET A 1092 -23.08 -7.34 0.68
C MET A 1092 -22.38 -8.14 -0.43
N LYS A 1093 -21.46 -9.02 -0.06
CA LYS A 1093 -20.71 -9.88 -1.00
C LYS A 1093 -21.48 -11.16 -1.34
N SER A 1094 -21.99 -11.80 -0.30
CA SER A 1094 -22.76 -13.04 -0.42
C SER A 1094 -23.58 -13.28 0.84
N ALA A 1095 -24.70 -13.97 0.67
CA ALA A 1095 -25.35 -14.71 1.74
C ALA A 1095 -25.69 -16.09 1.17
N ALA A 1096 -25.46 -17.14 1.95
CA ALA A 1096 -25.72 -18.51 1.55
C ALA A 1096 -26.19 -19.33 2.75
N ALA A 1097 -27.17 -20.19 2.56
CA ALA A 1097 -27.52 -21.19 3.55
C ALA A 1097 -26.44 -22.28 3.57
N THR A 1098 -25.88 -22.54 4.75
CA THR A 1098 -24.94 -23.65 4.99
C THR A 1098 -25.66 -24.91 5.46
N GLY A 1099 -26.97 -24.82 5.72
CA GLY A 1099 -27.85 -25.94 6.04
C GLY A 1099 -29.31 -25.48 6.21
N PRO A 1100 -30.19 -26.34 6.74
CA PRO A 1100 -31.59 -26.00 6.98
C PRO A 1100 -31.80 -24.98 8.12
N PHE A 1101 -30.83 -24.79 9.03
CA PHE A 1101 -30.97 -23.85 10.16
C PHE A 1101 -29.81 -22.85 10.29
N THR A 1102 -28.91 -22.81 9.30
CA THR A 1102 -27.68 -22.02 9.35
C THR A 1102 -27.41 -21.33 8.03
N GLY A 1103 -26.87 -20.12 8.10
CA GLY A 1103 -26.42 -19.37 6.94
C GLY A 1103 -25.15 -18.59 7.25
N THR A 1104 -24.37 -18.29 6.21
CA THR A 1104 -23.21 -17.40 6.30
C THR A 1104 -23.45 -16.20 5.41
N ALA A 1105 -23.09 -15.02 5.89
CA ALA A 1105 -22.97 -13.84 5.05
C ALA A 1105 -21.56 -13.27 5.10
N ALA A 1106 -21.14 -12.70 3.97
CA ALA A 1106 -19.92 -11.93 3.84
C ALA A 1106 -20.25 -10.54 3.30
N ALA A 1107 -19.57 -9.54 3.84
CA ALA A 1107 -19.51 -8.20 3.32
C ALA A 1107 -18.17 -7.97 2.61
N GLU A 1108 -18.16 -7.08 1.62
CA GLU A 1108 -16.97 -6.64 0.88
C GLU A 1108 -16.63 -5.19 1.30
N PRO A 1109 -15.80 -5.00 2.35
CA PRO A 1109 -15.26 -3.69 2.70
C PRO A 1109 -14.25 -3.20 1.66
N GLN A 1110 -14.36 -1.93 1.27
CA GLN A 1110 -13.45 -1.24 0.35
C GLN A 1110 -12.99 0.09 0.97
N PRO A 1111 -11.70 0.21 1.37
CA PRO A 1111 -10.68 -0.84 1.47
C PRO A 1111 -10.96 -1.86 2.57
N SER A 1112 -10.27 -3.01 2.54
CA SER A 1112 -10.56 -4.16 3.42
C SER A 1112 -10.37 -3.91 4.92
N SER A 1113 -9.64 -2.86 5.31
CA SER A 1113 -9.37 -2.46 6.69
C SER A 1113 -10.13 -1.20 7.12
N ALA A 1114 -11.15 -0.75 6.36
CA ALA A 1114 -11.84 0.52 6.62
C ALA A 1114 -12.74 0.52 7.89
N PHE A 1115 -13.18 -0.66 8.34
CA PHE A 1115 -14.16 -0.80 9.41
C PHE A 1115 -13.59 -1.62 10.57
N LYS A 1116 -13.87 -1.18 11.80
CA LYS A 1116 -13.50 -1.89 13.04
C LYS A 1116 -14.59 -2.87 13.51
N GLU A 1117 -15.81 -2.70 13.04
CA GLU A 1117 -16.98 -3.52 13.37
C GLU A 1117 -17.94 -3.59 12.17
N TYR A 1118 -18.62 -4.72 12.03
CA TYR A 1118 -19.67 -4.98 11.03
C TYR A 1118 -20.94 -5.42 11.76
N ILE A 1119 -22.07 -4.83 11.39
CA ILE A 1119 -23.39 -5.05 11.98
C ILE A 1119 -24.28 -5.66 10.91
N PHE A 1120 -24.37 -6.98 10.87
CA PHE A 1120 -25.24 -7.70 9.93
C PHE A 1120 -26.66 -7.75 10.47
N THR A 1121 -27.64 -7.44 9.61
CA THR A 1121 -29.07 -7.48 9.95
C THR A 1121 -29.77 -8.48 9.03
N LEU A 1122 -30.45 -9.45 9.63
CA LEU A 1122 -31.13 -10.54 8.94
C LEU A 1122 -32.64 -10.50 9.23
N LYS A 1123 -33.47 -10.51 8.18
CA LYS A 1123 -34.93 -10.39 8.31
C LYS A 1123 -35.65 -11.31 7.34
N GLU A 1124 -36.74 -11.94 7.78
CA GLU A 1124 -37.55 -12.83 6.93
C GLU A 1124 -38.16 -12.03 5.77
N ALA A 1125 -37.91 -12.44 4.53
CA ALA A 1125 -38.25 -11.67 3.34
C ALA A 1125 -39.77 -11.48 3.18
N ALA A 1126 -40.55 -12.48 3.58
CA ALA A 1126 -42.01 -12.46 3.57
C ALA A 1126 -42.64 -11.77 4.80
N CYS A 1127 -41.84 -11.28 5.76
CA CYS A 1127 -42.35 -10.74 7.03
C CYS A 1127 -41.75 -9.35 7.37
N PRO A 1128 -42.32 -8.25 6.83
CA PRO A 1128 -41.87 -6.89 7.11
C PRO A 1128 -42.01 -6.46 8.58
N SER A 1129 -42.86 -7.12 9.36
CA SER A 1129 -43.06 -6.87 10.80
C SER A 1129 -42.21 -7.76 11.72
N CYS A 1130 -41.53 -8.78 11.20
CA CYS A 1130 -40.71 -9.67 12.02
C CYS A 1130 -39.48 -8.95 12.59
N VAL A 1131 -39.13 -9.28 13.84
CA VAL A 1131 -37.91 -8.79 14.51
C VAL A 1131 -36.70 -9.21 13.69
N ALA A 1132 -35.84 -8.26 13.35
CA ALA A 1132 -34.61 -8.54 12.63
C ALA A 1132 -33.54 -9.09 13.59
N LEU A 1133 -32.89 -10.18 13.20
CA LEU A 1133 -31.73 -10.73 13.91
C LEU A 1133 -30.51 -9.86 13.58
N VAL A 1134 -29.96 -9.18 14.57
CA VAL A 1134 -28.77 -8.31 14.43
C VAL A 1134 -27.56 -9.00 15.04
N VAL A 1135 -26.49 -9.14 14.27
CA VAL A 1135 -25.23 -9.76 14.70
C VAL A 1135 -24.06 -8.82 14.44
N ARG A 1136 -23.31 -8.50 15.51
CA ARG A 1136 -22.08 -7.72 15.46
C ARG A 1136 -20.87 -8.64 15.27
N SER A 1137 -19.96 -8.28 14.37
CA SER A 1137 -18.72 -9.02 14.06
C SER A 1137 -17.56 -8.04 13.92
N ASN A 1138 -16.37 -8.42 14.39
CA ASN A 1138 -15.13 -7.70 14.12
C ASN A 1138 -14.46 -8.13 12.79
N THR A 1139 -15.11 -9.00 12.01
CA THR A 1139 -14.67 -9.44 10.69
C THR A 1139 -15.79 -9.24 9.67
N SER A 1140 -15.44 -9.11 8.39
CA SER A 1140 -16.43 -8.91 7.32
C SER A 1140 -17.22 -10.18 6.96
N VAL A 1141 -17.23 -11.20 7.82
CA VAL A 1141 -17.97 -12.45 7.66
C VAL A 1141 -18.72 -12.73 8.96
N VAL A 1142 -19.91 -13.31 8.84
CA VAL A 1142 -20.74 -13.73 9.96
C VAL A 1142 -21.40 -15.08 9.65
N THR A 1143 -21.62 -15.87 10.69
CA THR A 1143 -22.48 -17.06 10.63
C THR A 1143 -23.73 -16.79 11.45
N PHE A 1144 -24.89 -16.96 10.85
CA PHE A 1144 -26.18 -16.99 11.52
C PHE A 1144 -26.53 -18.44 11.85
N THR A 1145 -26.92 -18.67 13.10
CA THR A 1145 -27.53 -19.92 13.55
C THR A 1145 -29.02 -19.71 13.77
N ASP A 1146 -29.76 -20.81 13.97
CA ASP A 1146 -31.13 -20.80 14.47
C ASP A 1146 -32.15 -20.16 13.52
N LEU A 1147 -31.84 -20.21 12.22
CA LEU A 1147 -32.75 -19.82 11.15
C LEU A 1147 -33.85 -20.87 10.97
N LYS A 1148 -35.04 -20.45 10.55
CA LYS A 1148 -36.12 -21.39 10.18
C LYS A 1148 -35.77 -22.09 8.87
N PRO A 1149 -36.11 -23.39 8.68
CA PRO A 1149 -35.85 -24.12 7.44
C PRO A 1149 -36.85 -23.75 6.34
N ASN A 1150 -36.40 -23.82 5.09
CA ASN A 1150 -37.18 -23.41 3.90
C ASN A 1150 -37.72 -21.95 3.95
N ILE A 1151 -37.01 -21.04 4.61
CA ILE A 1151 -37.36 -19.61 4.70
C ILE A 1151 -36.30 -18.77 4.01
N GLN A 1152 -36.76 -17.80 3.23
CA GLN A 1152 -35.92 -16.79 2.59
C GLN A 1152 -35.70 -15.59 3.52
N TYR A 1153 -34.44 -15.23 3.72
CA TYR A 1153 -34.01 -14.11 4.55
C TYR A 1153 -33.32 -13.05 3.70
N ASN A 1154 -33.71 -11.79 3.91
CA ASN A 1154 -33.01 -10.60 3.43
C ASN A 1154 -31.88 -10.27 4.41
N VAL A 1155 -30.67 -10.07 3.89
CA VAL A 1155 -29.46 -9.76 4.65
C VAL A 1155 -28.92 -8.40 4.22
N THR A 1156 -28.72 -7.50 5.18
CA THR A 1156 -28.00 -6.24 5.02
C THR A 1156 -26.84 -6.16 6.01
N VAL A 1157 -25.93 -5.20 5.82
CA VAL A 1157 -24.78 -4.96 6.70
C VAL A 1157 -24.54 -3.46 6.84
N ASN A 1158 -24.19 -3.01 8.04
CA ASN A 1158 -23.60 -1.69 8.27
C ASN A 1158 -22.17 -1.86 8.79
N GLY A 1159 -21.26 -0.95 8.48
CA GLY A 1159 -19.90 -0.93 9.00
C GLY A 1159 -19.70 0.24 9.96
N VAL A 1160 -18.94 0.04 11.04
CA VAL A 1160 -18.48 1.13 11.90
C VAL A 1160 -17.02 1.41 11.56
N ASP A 1161 -16.73 2.64 11.14
CA ASP A 1161 -15.37 3.04 10.76
C ASP A 1161 -14.46 3.29 11.99
N THR A 1162 -13.20 3.64 11.74
CA THR A 1162 -12.23 3.93 12.82
C THR A 1162 -12.68 5.10 13.70
N SER A 1163 -13.29 6.15 13.14
CA SER A 1163 -13.83 7.30 13.87
C SER A 1163 -15.04 6.96 14.76
N GLY A 1164 -15.75 5.87 14.44
CA GLY A 1164 -16.99 5.47 15.11
C GLY A 1164 -18.25 5.81 14.34
N SER A 1165 -18.14 6.37 13.14
CA SER A 1165 -19.28 6.65 12.28
C SER A 1165 -19.83 5.34 11.69
N THR A 1166 -21.16 5.26 11.55
CA THR A 1166 -21.84 4.07 11.00
C THR A 1166 -22.20 4.31 9.54
N ILE A 1167 -21.68 3.48 8.65
CA ILE A 1167 -21.88 3.53 7.20
C ILE A 1167 -22.75 2.35 6.79
N THR A 1168 -23.92 2.64 6.21
CA THR A 1168 -24.82 1.62 5.67
C THR A 1168 -24.20 0.94 4.46
N GLY A 1169 -24.14 -0.39 4.47
CA GLY A 1169 -23.65 -1.18 3.36
C GLY A 1169 -24.64 -1.21 2.20
N SER A 1170 -24.11 -1.19 0.99
CA SER A 1170 -24.87 -1.24 -0.25
C SER A 1170 -25.27 -2.66 -0.65
N GLY A 1171 -26.46 -2.77 -1.23
CA GLY A 1171 -27.03 -4.05 -1.66
C GLY A 1171 -27.64 -4.86 -0.51
N MET A 1172 -28.42 -5.86 -0.91
CA MET A 1172 -29.05 -6.84 -0.04
C MET A 1172 -28.73 -8.21 -0.62
N ALA A 1173 -28.19 -9.11 0.19
CA ALA A 1173 -28.09 -10.51 -0.23
C ALA A 1173 -29.32 -11.27 0.30
N GLN A 1174 -29.70 -12.34 -0.38
CA GLN A 1174 -30.70 -13.28 0.13
C GLN A 1174 -30.06 -14.63 0.38
N LEU A 1175 -30.47 -15.28 1.46
CA LEU A 1175 -30.25 -16.71 1.65
C LEU A 1175 -31.60 -17.39 1.85
N THR A 1176 -31.80 -18.54 1.21
CA THR A 1176 -32.93 -19.42 1.47
C THR A 1176 -32.40 -20.65 2.18
N THR A 1177 -32.82 -20.88 3.42
CA THR A 1177 -32.43 -22.06 4.18
C THR A 1177 -32.93 -23.33 3.48
N GLN A 1178 -32.14 -24.40 3.55
CA GLN A 1178 -32.49 -25.64 2.86
C GLN A 1178 -33.75 -26.27 3.47
N VAL A 1179 -34.48 -27.05 2.68
CA VAL A 1179 -35.53 -27.93 3.20
C VAL A 1179 -34.88 -28.96 4.12
N ALA A 1180 -35.39 -29.12 5.33
CA ALA A 1180 -34.91 -30.15 6.25
C ALA A 1180 -35.20 -31.54 5.65
N SER A 1181 -34.16 -32.30 5.34
CA SER A 1181 -34.30 -33.62 4.71
C SER A 1181 -35.07 -34.57 5.63
N PRO A 1182 -36.02 -35.40 5.14
CA PRO A 1182 -36.64 -36.44 5.95
C PRO A 1182 -35.59 -37.47 6.41
N PRO A 1183 -35.83 -38.22 7.51
CA PRO A 1183 -34.86 -39.20 8.00
C PRO A 1183 -34.76 -40.39 7.04
N VAL A 1184 -33.53 -40.78 6.68
CA VAL A 1184 -33.26 -42.03 5.97
C VAL A 1184 -33.19 -43.17 7.00
N PRO A 1185 -33.91 -44.29 6.83
CA PRO A 1185 -33.86 -45.42 7.76
C PRO A 1185 -32.56 -46.24 7.60
N PRO A 1186 -32.03 -46.88 8.67
CA PRO A 1186 -30.82 -47.70 8.58
C PRO A 1186 -31.08 -49.07 7.94
N PRO A 1187 -30.12 -49.64 7.19
CA PRO A 1187 -30.18 -51.03 6.74
C PRO A 1187 -29.82 -52.02 7.87
N SER A 1188 -30.49 -53.17 7.89
CA SER A 1188 -30.31 -54.25 8.86
C SER A 1188 -29.30 -55.31 8.37
N GLY A 1189 -28.42 -55.83 9.24
CA GLY A 1189 -27.50 -56.92 8.86
C GLY A 1189 -26.35 -57.25 9.83
N ILE A 1190 -26.65 -58.05 10.87
CA ILE A 1190 -25.95 -59.23 11.43
C ILE A 1190 -24.40 -59.41 11.26
N CYS A 1191 -23.74 -59.86 12.34
CA CYS A 1191 -22.29 -60.20 12.51
C CYS A 1191 -21.88 -61.56 11.86
N PRO A 1192 -20.65 -62.17 12.03
CA PRO A 1192 -19.45 -61.79 12.81
C PRO A 1192 -18.04 -62.05 12.18
N GLY A 1193 -16.99 -61.44 12.78
CA GLY A 1193 -15.65 -62.04 13.04
C GLY A 1193 -14.60 -62.23 11.93
N TYR A 1194 -13.37 -61.72 12.14
CA TYR A 1194 -12.12 -62.52 12.16
C TYR A 1194 -10.89 -61.71 12.67
N GLN A 1195 -9.78 -62.42 12.94
CA GLN A 1195 -8.58 -62.00 13.70
C GLN A 1195 -7.40 -61.46 12.85
N GLN A 1196 -6.48 -60.72 13.51
CA GLN A 1196 -5.02 -60.59 13.22
C GLN A 1196 -4.60 -59.89 11.89
N HIS A 1197 -3.42 -59.28 11.70
CA HIS A 1197 -2.23 -58.96 12.54
C HIS A 1197 -1.37 -57.86 11.85
N LEU A 1198 -0.64 -57.00 12.61
CA LEU A 1198 0.75 -56.47 12.39
C LEU A 1198 1.07 -55.68 11.06
N TRP A 1199 1.96 -54.67 10.95
CA TRP A 1199 3.01 -54.00 11.76
C TRP A 1199 3.15 -52.50 11.33
N HIS A 1200 3.33 -51.54 12.23
CA HIS A 1200 4.59 -50.80 12.58
C HIS A 1200 5.41 -50.13 11.43
N GLY A 1201 5.97 -48.92 11.60
CA GLY A 1201 5.94 -48.00 12.77
C GLY A 1201 6.90 -46.78 12.67
N HIS A 1202 7.08 -46.08 13.82
CA HIS A 1202 8.00 -44.96 14.12
C HIS A 1202 7.82 -43.63 13.34
N GLY A 1203 8.10 -42.43 13.88
CA GLY A 1203 8.53 -41.92 15.20
C GLY A 1203 8.44 -40.36 15.13
N HIS A 1204 8.39 -39.52 16.17
CA HIS A 1204 8.99 -39.54 17.50
C HIS A 1204 8.19 -38.64 18.49
N SER A 1205 8.31 -38.93 19.78
CA SER A 1205 8.19 -37.94 20.87
C SER A 1205 9.60 -37.60 21.38
N PRO A 1206 9.86 -36.56 22.21
CA PRO A 1206 9.68 -36.81 23.66
C PRO A 1206 9.37 -35.58 24.57
N SER A 1207 8.54 -35.82 25.59
CA SER A 1207 8.74 -35.42 27.02
C SER A 1207 8.80 -33.93 27.49
N ARG A 1208 8.62 -33.55 28.78
CA ARG A 1208 7.76 -33.96 29.94
C ARG A 1208 8.11 -33.07 31.17
N TRP A 1209 7.16 -32.84 32.11
CA TRP A 1209 7.35 -32.30 33.50
C TRP A 1209 7.83 -30.83 33.66
N LYS A 1210 7.36 -30.01 34.63
CA LYS A 1210 7.16 -30.22 36.08
C LYS A 1210 6.05 -29.35 36.69
N LEU A 1211 5.42 -29.83 37.76
CA LEU A 1211 4.69 -29.03 38.76
C LEU A 1211 5.19 -29.45 40.16
N HIS A 1212 5.45 -28.51 41.07
CA HIS A 1212 5.99 -28.82 42.41
C HIS A 1212 4.92 -28.73 43.52
N ARG A 1213 4.89 -29.81 44.30
CA ARG A 1213 4.18 -30.15 45.55
C ARG A 1213 4.21 -29.08 46.67
N VAL A 1214 3.08 -28.92 47.39
CA VAL A 1214 2.96 -28.81 48.86
C VAL A 1214 1.64 -29.51 49.27
N HIS A 1215 1.68 -30.76 49.72
CA HIS A 1215 1.51 -31.22 51.12
C HIS A 1215 0.22 -30.81 51.86
N PHE A 1216 -0.64 -31.80 52.09
CA PHE A 1216 -1.44 -31.96 53.32
C PHE A 1216 -1.17 -33.38 53.87
N HIS A 1217 -0.91 -33.52 55.17
CA HIS A 1217 -1.03 -34.81 55.88
C HIS A 1217 -2.53 -35.07 56.13
N GLY A 1218 -3.07 -36.29 55.97
CA GLY A 1218 -3.15 -37.33 57.02
C GLY A 1218 -4.28 -37.01 58.02
N THR A 1219 -5.21 -37.87 58.48
CA THR A 1219 -5.36 -39.35 58.58
C THR A 1219 -6.80 -39.65 59.10
N THR A 1220 -7.50 -40.80 59.00
CA THR A 1220 -7.27 -42.13 58.37
C THR A 1220 -8.53 -43.04 58.44
N PHE A 1221 -8.97 -43.65 57.32
CA PHE A 1221 -9.79 -44.90 57.21
C PHE A 1221 -11.26 -44.87 57.76
N VAL A 1222 -12.20 -45.85 57.56
CA VAL A 1222 -12.23 -47.23 56.98
C VAL A 1222 -13.49 -47.49 56.11
N ARG A 1223 -13.27 -48.01 54.89
CA ARG A 1223 -13.96 -49.05 54.06
C ARG A 1223 -15.45 -49.50 54.23
N ARG A 1224 -15.99 -49.81 53.02
CA ARG A 1224 -16.82 -50.98 52.60
C ARG A 1224 -18.29 -51.04 53.07
N ALA A 1225 -19.20 -51.66 52.31
CA ALA A 1225 -19.01 -52.40 51.04
C ALA A 1225 -19.11 -51.49 49.81
#